data_AF-A0A9R1PLX3-F1
#
_entry.id   AF-A0A9R1PLX3-F1
#
_cell.length_a   1.000
_cell.length_b   1.000
_cell.length_c   1.000
_cell.angle_alpha   90.00
_cell.angle_beta   90.00
_cell.angle_gamma   90.00
#
_symmetry.space_group_name_H-M   'P 1'
#
loop_
_entity.id
_entity.type
_entity.pdbx_description
1 polymer ?
#
loop_
_entity_poly.entity_id
_entity_poly.type
_entity_poly.pdbx_seq_one_letter_code
_entity_poly.pdbx_strand_id
1 'polypeptide(L)'
;MCFMRTRCSMDEYYPVVAMIINRKGSDANDLSMYALAANDGGIQYLSGYSEPGPLALEIAEIPQLDGFGLLFRAGDILIVDLRDPKDICCTIRISMTGSLVGEQISVEDSCRGLDVDDDVAACALLELRDSGNNIMMDDSYMAIDGADNPGSMKSRVICSWSWEPDAMRGQPRLIFCLDDGEFHILEFNWDTEGLKVLPERVHRGLPCKPLLWMDRGMIAGFVEMGDGMILHLEHGRLVHKSTVQNVGPILDLAIADYHGEKQDQLFSCCGMCPEGSLRVIRNGVNVEKLLRTEPIYQGVTGLWTLRMKRTDTYHSFLVLAFVEETRILSVGLSFNDISDAVGFQPEVCTLACGLIADGLLVQIHSKGVKLCLPTSYAHPEGATLTSPVCVDWYPDVTISVGAVGHDVVAVATSNPCCLYILRVRPLSSLQYELYETQHVQLQYEVSCISIPEEDSRLRTSSSAFGGDFRKRKGNNSAAEVDVRMFAVIGTHKPSVEVISLEPDEAFRLLSIGSISVNNALGAPVSGCIPENVRFVASERFYILAGLRNGMLLRFESGTSKDQYLPVSFYKESFAPSLNTLLQLVAIRHIGITPVGLVPLRDSANSDIIVLSDRSWLLYASRHSLAYSSISFLPASHVTPVSSVDCPSGLLFVAENCLHLVSY
;
A
#
# COMPACT_ATOMS: atom_id res chain seq x y z
N MET A 1 -20.71 -8.06 -36.13
CA MET A 1 -21.57 -6.99 -36.70
C MET A 1 -20.93 -5.66 -36.37
N CYS A 2 -21.04 -4.65 -37.23
CA CYS A 2 -20.45 -3.33 -36.99
C CYS A 2 -21.41 -2.23 -37.49
N PHE A 3 -21.47 -1.11 -36.77
CA PHE A 3 -22.16 0.09 -37.24
C PHE A 3 -21.22 0.87 -38.16
N MET A 4 -21.75 1.31 -39.30
CA MET A 4 -20.99 1.97 -40.36
C MET A 4 -21.57 3.36 -40.63
N ARG A 5 -20.71 4.36 -40.75
CA ARG A 5 -21.06 5.69 -41.26
C ARG A 5 -21.00 5.64 -42.78
N THR A 6 -22.15 5.42 -43.39
CA THR A 6 -22.29 5.40 -44.86
C THR A 6 -23.14 6.56 -45.33
N ARG A 7 -22.98 6.97 -46.59
CA ARG A 7 -23.81 8.01 -47.20
C ARG A 7 -24.91 7.34 -48.01
N CYS A 8 -26.12 7.26 -47.47
CA CYS A 8 -27.30 6.96 -48.27
C CYS A 8 -27.83 8.27 -48.89
N SER A 9 -28.32 8.20 -50.13
CA SER A 9 -28.60 9.35 -50.99
C SER A 9 -29.36 10.53 -50.34
N MET A 10 -28.79 11.71 -50.51
CA MET A 10 -29.35 13.08 -50.43
C MET A 10 -30.02 13.62 -49.16
N ASP A 11 -30.50 12.84 -48.19
CA ASP A 11 -30.90 13.41 -46.89
C ASP A 11 -30.87 12.32 -45.80
N GLU A 12 -30.17 12.64 -44.70
CA GLU A 12 -30.03 11.90 -43.43
C GLU A 12 -29.04 10.70 -43.35
N TYR A 13 -28.15 10.78 -42.34
CA TYR A 13 -27.27 9.69 -41.90
C TYR A 13 -28.11 8.67 -41.10
N TYR A 14 -28.59 7.62 -41.75
CA TYR A 14 -29.17 6.49 -41.02
C TYR A 14 -28.05 5.58 -40.51
N PRO A 15 -28.12 5.07 -39.27
CA PRO A 15 -27.17 4.07 -38.79
C PRO A 15 -27.33 2.81 -39.65
N VAL A 16 -26.27 2.44 -40.35
CA VAL A 16 -26.20 1.20 -41.14
C VAL A 16 -25.42 0.17 -40.35
N VAL A 17 -25.94 -1.05 -40.26
CA VAL A 17 -25.30 -2.19 -39.62
C VAL A 17 -24.85 -3.17 -40.68
N ALA A 18 -23.55 -3.46 -40.67
CA ALA A 18 -22.93 -4.50 -41.46
C ALA A 18 -22.85 -5.80 -40.63
N MET A 19 -23.38 -6.90 -41.16
CA MET A 19 -23.43 -8.18 -40.48
C MET A 19 -22.84 -9.28 -41.36
N ILE A 20 -21.84 -9.99 -40.81
CA ILE A 20 -21.30 -11.20 -41.42
C ILE A 20 -22.27 -12.34 -41.14
N ILE A 21 -22.69 -13.05 -42.19
CA ILE A 21 -23.56 -14.21 -42.14
C ILE A 21 -22.80 -15.39 -42.73
N ASN A 22 -22.33 -16.28 -41.86
CA ASN A 22 -21.65 -17.50 -42.27
C ASN A 22 -22.68 -18.63 -42.34
N ARG A 23 -22.93 -19.16 -43.54
CA ARG A 23 -23.86 -20.28 -43.75
C ARG A 23 -23.10 -21.60 -43.73
N LYS A 24 -23.61 -22.57 -42.98
CA LYS A 24 -23.01 -23.92 -42.91
C LYS A 24 -22.92 -24.55 -44.30
N GLY A 25 -21.71 -24.92 -44.73
CA GLY A 25 -21.44 -25.55 -46.02
C GLY A 25 -21.24 -24.60 -47.21
N SER A 26 -21.19 -23.28 -46.96
CA SER A 26 -20.79 -22.28 -47.96
C SER A 26 -19.30 -21.94 -47.80
N ASP A 27 -18.57 -21.87 -48.91
CA ASP A 27 -17.18 -21.37 -48.96
C ASP A 27 -17.10 -19.85 -49.21
N ALA A 28 -18.24 -19.17 -49.10
CA ALA A 28 -18.38 -17.74 -49.25
C ALA A 28 -18.89 -17.08 -47.97
N ASN A 29 -18.36 -15.90 -47.68
CA ASN A 29 -18.73 -15.05 -46.56
C ASN A 29 -19.77 -14.04 -47.03
N ASP A 30 -21.00 -14.13 -46.53
CA ASP A 30 -22.05 -13.18 -46.86
C ASP A 30 -21.94 -11.97 -45.91
N LEU A 31 -21.82 -10.77 -46.46
CA LEU A 31 -21.95 -9.51 -45.76
C LEU A 31 -23.31 -8.90 -46.07
N SER A 32 -24.19 -8.81 -45.08
CA SER A 32 -25.52 -8.21 -45.22
C SER A 32 -25.58 -6.84 -44.56
N MET A 33 -26.20 -5.88 -45.26
CA MET A 33 -26.35 -4.50 -44.80
C MET A 33 -27.80 -4.23 -44.39
N TYR A 34 -27.97 -3.64 -43.22
CA TYR A 34 -29.27 -3.27 -42.66
C TYR A 34 -29.25 -1.80 -42.27
N ALA A 35 -30.37 -1.10 -42.42
CA ALA A 35 -30.55 0.27 -41.96
C ALA A 35 -31.80 0.41 -41.10
N LEU A 36 -31.82 1.44 -40.27
CA LEU A 36 -33.03 1.83 -39.57
C LEU A 36 -33.97 2.59 -40.53
N ALA A 37 -35.20 2.11 -40.67
CA ALA A 37 -36.20 2.76 -41.49
C ALA A 37 -36.66 4.09 -40.86
N ALA A 38 -36.72 5.15 -41.68
CA ALA A 38 -37.02 6.51 -41.25
C ALA A 38 -38.40 6.70 -40.62
N ASN A 39 -39.38 5.88 -41.00
CA ASN A 39 -40.81 6.15 -40.74
C ASN A 39 -41.43 5.30 -39.62
N ASP A 40 -40.84 4.15 -39.26
CA ASP A 40 -41.43 3.20 -38.30
C ASP A 40 -40.43 2.62 -37.26
N GLY A 41 -39.14 2.98 -37.35
CA GLY A 41 -38.10 2.44 -36.47
C GLY A 41 -37.79 0.95 -36.71
N GLY A 42 -38.28 0.36 -37.80
CA GLY A 42 -38.00 -1.01 -38.20
C GLY A 42 -36.59 -1.17 -38.80
N ILE A 43 -36.07 -2.39 -38.78
CA ILE A 43 -34.79 -2.73 -39.45
C ILE A 43 -35.10 -3.13 -40.89
N GLN A 44 -34.58 -2.38 -41.85
CA GLN A 44 -34.71 -2.64 -43.29
C GLN A 44 -33.44 -3.29 -43.85
N TYR A 45 -33.60 -4.39 -44.58
CA TYR A 45 -32.53 -4.99 -45.37
C TYR A 45 -32.21 -4.10 -46.59
N LEU A 46 -30.94 -3.77 -46.80
CA LEU A 46 -30.48 -2.95 -47.93
C LEU A 46 -29.91 -3.78 -49.07
N SER A 47 -28.92 -4.62 -48.78
CA SER A 47 -28.13 -5.36 -49.77
C SER A 47 -27.37 -6.52 -49.13
N GLY A 48 -26.81 -7.38 -49.98
CA GLY A 48 -25.91 -8.46 -49.59
C GLY A 48 -24.74 -8.53 -50.56
N TYR A 49 -23.55 -8.73 -50.03
CA TYR A 49 -22.30 -8.99 -50.75
C TYR A 49 -21.79 -10.36 -50.34
N SER A 50 -21.24 -11.13 -51.28
CA SER A 50 -20.72 -12.48 -51.01
C SER A 50 -19.29 -12.55 -51.48
N GLU A 51 -18.35 -12.75 -50.56
CA GLU A 51 -16.92 -12.85 -50.86
C GLU A 51 -16.43 -14.30 -50.67
N PRO A 52 -15.94 -14.97 -51.72
CA PRO A 52 -15.34 -16.30 -51.57
C PRO A 52 -14.03 -16.23 -50.80
N GLY A 53 -13.73 -17.26 -50.00
CA GLY A 53 -12.43 -17.41 -49.34
C GLY A 53 -12.53 -17.86 -47.88
N PRO A 54 -11.45 -17.66 -47.09
CA PRO A 54 -11.40 -18.07 -45.70
C PRO A 54 -12.52 -17.46 -44.85
N LEU A 55 -12.85 -18.10 -43.74
CA LEU A 55 -13.91 -17.68 -42.83
C LEU A 55 -13.67 -16.26 -42.31
N ALA A 56 -14.63 -15.37 -42.53
CA ALA A 56 -14.68 -14.05 -41.93
C ALA A 56 -15.20 -14.15 -40.50
N LEU A 57 -14.43 -13.58 -39.57
CA LEU A 57 -14.66 -13.65 -38.13
C LEU A 57 -15.27 -12.35 -37.63
N GLU A 58 -14.71 -11.22 -38.06
CA GLU A 58 -15.08 -9.91 -37.54
C GLU A 58 -15.08 -8.84 -38.64
N ILE A 59 -15.86 -7.79 -38.40
CA ILE A 59 -15.92 -6.59 -39.24
C ILE A 59 -15.79 -5.35 -38.36
N ALA A 60 -14.99 -4.39 -38.81
CA ALA A 60 -14.79 -3.11 -38.15
C ALA A 60 -14.89 -1.95 -39.14
N GLU A 61 -15.46 -0.83 -38.73
CA GLU A 61 -15.34 0.43 -39.47
C GLU A 61 -13.92 0.99 -39.36
N ILE A 62 -13.42 1.63 -40.41
CA ILE A 62 -12.18 2.40 -40.34
C ILE A 62 -12.51 3.83 -39.89
N PRO A 63 -12.09 4.26 -38.69
CA PRO A 63 -12.36 5.61 -38.21
C PRO A 63 -11.83 6.66 -39.17
N GLN A 64 -12.56 7.77 -39.31
CA GLN A 64 -12.20 8.91 -40.17
C GLN A 64 -12.20 8.64 -41.69
N LEU A 65 -12.37 7.39 -42.13
CA LEU A 65 -12.59 7.00 -43.52
C LEU A 65 -14.05 6.58 -43.71
N ASP A 66 -14.94 7.56 -43.91
CA ASP A 66 -16.37 7.34 -44.06
C ASP A 66 -16.66 6.25 -45.10
N GLY A 67 -17.37 5.21 -44.69
CA GLY A 67 -17.83 4.12 -45.54
C GLY A 67 -16.76 3.09 -45.92
N PHE A 68 -15.62 3.00 -45.25
CA PHE A 68 -14.69 1.88 -45.40
C PHE A 68 -14.73 0.94 -44.20
N GLY A 69 -14.64 -0.37 -44.45
CA GLY A 69 -14.60 -1.39 -43.42
C GLY A 69 -13.44 -2.36 -43.58
N LEU A 70 -12.99 -2.93 -42.47
CA LEU A 70 -12.08 -4.06 -42.39
C LEU A 70 -12.88 -5.33 -42.15
N LEU A 71 -12.68 -6.33 -43.00
CA LEU A 71 -13.18 -7.68 -42.82
C LEU A 71 -12.01 -8.59 -42.43
N PHE A 72 -11.99 -9.01 -41.17
CA PHE A 72 -10.96 -9.89 -40.63
C PHE A 72 -11.34 -11.34 -40.93
N ARG A 73 -10.49 -12.04 -41.69
CA ARG A 73 -10.66 -13.44 -42.04
C ARG A 73 -9.53 -14.29 -41.51
N ALA A 74 -9.70 -15.60 -41.50
CA ALA A 74 -8.61 -16.52 -41.20
C ALA A 74 -7.49 -16.36 -42.25
N GLY A 75 -6.34 -15.81 -41.85
CA GLY A 75 -5.14 -15.65 -42.66
C GLY A 75 -4.99 -14.33 -43.44
N ASP A 76 -6.03 -13.51 -43.59
CA ASP A 76 -5.93 -12.22 -44.27
C ASP A 76 -6.96 -11.17 -43.78
N ILE A 77 -6.72 -9.91 -44.15
CA ILE A 77 -7.61 -8.78 -43.88
C ILE A 77 -8.04 -8.19 -45.21
N LEU A 78 -9.35 -7.99 -45.40
CA LEU A 78 -9.88 -7.29 -46.57
C LEU A 78 -10.34 -5.88 -46.18
N ILE A 79 -10.06 -4.92 -47.05
CA ILE A 79 -10.66 -3.59 -46.99
C ILE A 79 -11.82 -3.55 -47.97
N VAL A 80 -13.00 -3.25 -47.46
CA VAL A 80 -14.24 -3.23 -48.21
C VAL A 80 -14.75 -1.79 -48.31
N ASP A 81 -15.05 -1.36 -49.52
CA ASP A 81 -15.73 -0.09 -49.78
C ASP A 81 -17.24 -0.29 -49.60
N LEU A 82 -17.79 0.43 -48.64
CA LEU A 82 -19.18 0.41 -48.19
C LEU A 82 -19.81 1.81 -48.27
N ARG A 83 -19.18 2.75 -49.00
CA ARG A 83 -19.68 4.13 -49.11
C ARG A 83 -21.07 4.18 -49.71
N ASP A 84 -21.32 3.37 -50.73
CA ASP A 84 -22.65 3.02 -51.19
C ASP A 84 -23.02 1.63 -50.64
N PRO A 85 -23.96 1.53 -49.69
CA PRO A 85 -24.34 0.24 -49.14
C PRO A 85 -24.97 -0.69 -50.19
N LYS A 86 -25.38 -0.20 -51.37
CA LYS A 86 -25.93 -1.03 -52.45
C LYS A 86 -24.89 -1.56 -53.42
N ASP A 87 -23.69 -0.98 -53.45
CA ASP A 87 -22.61 -1.34 -54.37
C ASP A 87 -21.31 -1.55 -53.58
N ILE A 88 -21.20 -2.75 -53.01
CA ILE A 88 -20.11 -3.15 -52.13
C ILE A 88 -18.99 -3.78 -52.96
N CYS A 89 -17.75 -3.36 -52.75
CA CYS A 89 -16.59 -3.97 -53.41
C CYS A 89 -15.37 -4.10 -52.49
N CYS A 90 -14.57 -5.14 -52.70
CA CYS A 90 -13.28 -5.32 -52.04
C CYS A 90 -12.21 -4.51 -52.75
N THR A 91 -11.47 -3.68 -52.01
CA THR A 91 -10.45 -2.78 -52.57
C THR A 91 -9.02 -3.31 -52.36
N ILE A 92 -8.69 -3.77 -51.15
CA ILE A 92 -7.34 -4.18 -50.78
C ILE A 92 -7.38 -5.48 -49.99
N ARG A 93 -6.42 -6.39 -50.25
CA ARG A 93 -6.20 -7.62 -49.48
C ARG A 93 -4.81 -7.59 -48.85
N ILE A 94 -4.75 -7.78 -47.55
CA ILE A 94 -3.52 -7.85 -46.76
C ILE A 94 -3.34 -9.29 -46.30
N SER A 95 -2.37 -10.01 -46.89
CA SER A 95 -2.09 -11.39 -46.51
C SER A 95 -1.21 -11.45 -45.26
N MET A 96 -1.55 -12.33 -44.32
CA MET A 96 -0.77 -12.60 -43.11
C MET A 96 0.14 -13.85 -43.26
N THR A 97 0.27 -14.38 -44.48
CA THR A 97 1.13 -15.52 -44.80
C THR A 97 2.55 -15.06 -45.14
N GLY A 98 3.42 -14.89 -44.12
CA GLY A 98 4.79 -14.38 -44.31
C GLY A 98 5.85 -15.05 -43.41
N SER A 99 6.57 -16.02 -44.00
CA SER A 99 7.94 -16.52 -43.77
C SER A 99 8.47 -16.86 -42.36
N LEU A 100 8.49 -18.16 -42.05
CA LEU A 100 9.44 -18.79 -41.13
C LEU A 100 10.81 -18.92 -41.82
N VAL A 101 11.73 -17.98 -41.59
CA VAL A 101 13.18 -18.22 -41.71
C VAL A 101 13.80 -17.72 -40.41
N GLY A 102 14.49 -18.63 -39.73
CA GLY A 102 14.79 -18.55 -38.31
C GLY A 102 15.60 -17.34 -37.86
N GLU A 103 15.21 -16.81 -36.70
CA GLU A 103 16.15 -16.29 -35.73
C GLU A 103 15.95 -17.09 -34.45
N GLN A 104 17.06 -17.59 -33.90
CA GLN A 104 17.09 -18.30 -32.64
C GLN A 104 16.43 -17.46 -31.55
N ILE A 105 15.49 -18.08 -30.85
CA ILE A 105 14.88 -17.53 -29.64
C ILE A 105 15.98 -17.44 -28.59
N SER A 106 16.51 -16.24 -28.34
CA SER A 106 17.13 -15.92 -27.06
C SER A 106 16.02 -15.45 -26.13
N VAL A 107 15.54 -16.34 -25.27
CA VAL A 107 14.86 -15.91 -24.04
C VAL A 107 15.94 -15.23 -23.20
N GLU A 108 16.04 -13.91 -23.31
CA GLU A 108 16.69 -13.14 -22.24
C GLU A 108 15.72 -13.13 -21.07
N ASP A 109 15.87 -14.11 -20.18
CA ASP A 109 15.36 -14.02 -18.82
C ASP A 109 16.00 -12.81 -18.16
N SER A 110 15.32 -11.67 -18.24
CA SER A 110 15.63 -10.51 -17.40
C SER A 110 15.03 -10.73 -16.01
N CYS A 111 15.47 -11.79 -15.31
CA CYS A 111 15.39 -11.86 -13.86
C CYS A 111 16.47 -10.91 -13.31
N ARG A 112 16.11 -9.64 -13.08
CA ARG A 112 16.93 -8.79 -12.22
C ARG A 112 16.88 -9.38 -10.81
N GLY A 113 18.07 -9.65 -10.28
CA GLY A 113 18.31 -10.50 -9.13
C GLY A 113 17.47 -10.16 -7.91
N LEU A 114 16.86 -11.21 -7.36
CA LEU A 114 16.57 -11.33 -5.95
C LEU A 114 17.60 -12.34 -5.43
N ASP A 115 18.51 -11.84 -4.61
CA ASP A 115 19.58 -12.64 -4.02
C ASP A 115 19.11 -13.21 -2.68
N VAL A 116 19.18 -14.54 -2.63
CA VAL A 116 19.53 -15.42 -1.49
C VAL A 116 18.40 -16.11 -0.68
N ASP A 117 18.44 -17.44 -0.85
CA ASP A 117 18.08 -18.58 0.02
C ASP A 117 16.62 -18.82 0.39
N ASP A 118 15.91 -19.52 -0.51
CA ASP A 118 15.12 -20.75 -0.21
C ASP A 118 14.34 -21.29 -1.43
N ASP A 119 14.35 -20.58 -2.57
CA ASP A 119 13.58 -20.94 -3.78
C ASP A 119 14.16 -22.13 -4.60
N VAL A 120 15.29 -22.70 -4.19
CA VAL A 120 15.95 -23.79 -4.93
C VAL A 120 15.15 -25.11 -4.88
N ALA A 121 14.26 -25.28 -3.90
CA ALA A 121 13.46 -26.50 -3.78
C ALA A 121 12.30 -26.60 -4.79
N ALA A 122 11.79 -25.47 -5.29
CA ALA A 122 10.69 -25.45 -6.27
C ALA A 122 11.19 -25.64 -7.71
N CYS A 123 12.35 -25.08 -8.05
CA CYS A 123 12.96 -25.27 -9.38
C CYS A 123 13.52 -26.69 -9.57
N ALA A 124 14.05 -27.32 -8.51
CA ALA A 124 14.64 -28.66 -8.60
C ALA A 124 13.63 -29.79 -8.87
N LEU A 125 12.33 -29.58 -8.63
CA LEU A 125 11.30 -30.60 -8.90
C LEU A 125 10.72 -30.53 -10.32
N LEU A 126 10.94 -29.43 -11.05
CA LEU A 126 10.55 -29.29 -12.45
C LEU A 126 11.68 -29.73 -13.42
N GLU A 127 12.94 -29.71 -12.99
CA GLU A 127 14.10 -30.16 -13.78
C GLU A 127 14.33 -31.69 -13.73
N LEU A 128 13.59 -32.44 -12.90
CA LEU A 128 13.76 -33.89 -12.75
C LEU A 128 13.15 -34.75 -13.87
N ARG A 129 12.82 -34.17 -15.04
CA ARG A 129 12.35 -34.93 -16.21
C ARG A 129 13.33 -35.04 -17.38
N ASP A 130 14.48 -34.37 -17.33
CA ASP A 130 15.42 -34.36 -18.46
C ASP A 130 16.60 -35.35 -18.34
N SER A 131 16.48 -36.39 -17.51
CA SER A 131 17.46 -37.48 -17.46
C SER A 131 16.82 -38.86 -17.66
N GLY A 132 16.38 -39.10 -18.89
CA GLY A 132 15.90 -40.41 -19.33
C GLY A 132 15.90 -40.54 -20.85
N ASN A 133 17.07 -40.79 -21.43
CA ASN A 133 17.18 -41.14 -22.85
C ASN A 133 16.29 -42.34 -23.21
N ASN A 134 15.64 -42.21 -24.37
CA ASN A 134 14.97 -43.22 -25.20
C ASN A 134 13.53 -43.61 -24.85
N ILE A 135 12.58 -42.73 -25.19
CA ILE A 135 11.29 -43.17 -25.76
C ILE A 135 10.95 -42.26 -26.95
N MET A 136 11.16 -42.82 -28.14
CA MET A 136 10.48 -42.64 -29.43
C MET A 136 9.81 -41.29 -29.72
N MET A 137 10.30 -40.68 -30.80
CA MET A 137 9.50 -39.94 -31.78
C MET A 137 8.09 -40.53 -31.89
N ASP A 138 7.08 -39.75 -31.51
CA ASP A 138 5.80 -39.80 -32.22
C ASP A 138 5.21 -38.39 -32.28
N ASP A 139 4.94 -38.03 -33.53
CA ASP A 139 4.30 -36.81 -33.98
C ASP A 139 2.85 -36.75 -33.49
N SER A 140 2.24 -35.57 -33.61
CA SER A 140 0.83 -35.26 -33.39
C SER A 140 0.41 -34.98 -31.93
N TYR A 141 0.15 -33.68 -31.67
CA TYR A 141 -0.94 -33.25 -30.77
C TYR A 141 -2.09 -34.25 -30.94
N MET A 142 -2.63 -34.84 -29.87
CA MET A 142 -3.69 -35.85 -29.95
C MET A 142 -4.96 -35.29 -30.63
N ALA A 143 -4.94 -35.29 -31.96
CA ALA A 143 -6.06 -35.26 -32.87
C ALA A 143 -6.40 -36.71 -33.16
N ILE A 144 -7.28 -37.29 -32.35
CA ILE A 144 -7.99 -38.52 -32.74
C ILE A 144 -9.26 -38.05 -33.44
N ASP A 145 -9.09 -37.62 -34.69
CA ASP A 145 -9.95 -37.99 -35.81
C ASP A 145 -9.37 -37.39 -37.11
N GLY A 146 -8.78 -38.27 -37.93
CA GLY A 146 -8.82 -38.18 -39.40
C GLY A 146 -7.94 -37.15 -40.12
N ALA A 147 -6.71 -37.54 -40.43
CA ALA A 147 -5.96 -37.16 -41.65
C ALA A 147 -5.77 -35.66 -41.94
N ASP A 148 -4.76 -35.03 -41.34
CA ASP A 148 -4.20 -33.78 -41.86
C ASP A 148 -2.75 -33.96 -42.34
N ASN A 149 -2.54 -33.62 -43.61
CA ASN A 149 -1.28 -33.66 -44.35
C ASN A 149 -0.21 -32.74 -43.71
N PRO A 150 1.10 -33.08 -43.77
CA PRO A 150 2.21 -32.24 -43.27
C PRO A 150 2.49 -30.98 -44.12
N GLY A 151 1.51 -30.50 -44.89
CA GLY A 151 1.55 -29.27 -45.69
C GLY A 151 0.45 -28.25 -45.34
N SER A 152 -0.35 -28.49 -44.30
CA SER A 152 -1.41 -27.56 -43.89
C SER A 152 -0.84 -26.48 -42.95
N MET A 153 -0.46 -25.33 -43.51
CA MET A 153 -0.25 -24.12 -42.70
C MET A 153 -1.57 -23.79 -41.97
N LYS A 154 -1.58 -23.87 -40.63
CA LYS A 154 -2.68 -23.29 -39.86
C LYS A 154 -2.81 -21.81 -40.22
N SER A 155 -3.99 -21.41 -40.69
CA SER A 155 -4.26 -20.01 -41.02
C SER A 155 -4.23 -19.18 -39.75
N ARG A 156 -3.34 -18.19 -39.68
CA ARG A 156 -3.22 -17.27 -38.52
C ARG A 156 -4.51 -16.48 -38.38
N VAL A 157 -5.02 -16.37 -37.15
CA VAL A 157 -6.27 -15.66 -36.85
C VAL A 157 -5.98 -14.43 -36.01
N ILE A 158 -6.65 -13.33 -36.31
CA ILE A 158 -6.62 -12.14 -35.47
C ILE A 158 -7.50 -12.40 -34.25
N CYS A 159 -6.89 -12.40 -33.07
CA CYS A 159 -7.57 -12.70 -31.81
C CYS A 159 -8.18 -11.46 -31.17
N SER A 160 -7.58 -10.28 -31.40
CA SER A 160 -8.05 -9.00 -30.87
C SER A 160 -7.46 -7.82 -31.63
N TRP A 161 -8.11 -6.67 -31.55
CA TRP A 161 -7.65 -5.42 -32.17
C TRP A 161 -8.19 -4.19 -31.43
N SER A 162 -7.51 -3.05 -31.61
CA SER A 162 -7.94 -1.76 -31.07
C SER A 162 -7.46 -0.62 -31.96
N TRP A 163 -8.30 0.41 -32.10
CA TRP A 163 -7.91 1.67 -32.74
C TRP A 163 -7.15 2.56 -31.79
N GLU A 164 -6.17 3.30 -32.31
CA GLU A 164 -5.53 4.39 -31.58
C GLU A 164 -6.56 5.49 -31.24
N PRO A 165 -6.66 5.90 -29.95
CA PRO A 165 -7.51 7.01 -29.57
C PRO A 165 -6.94 8.33 -30.09
N ASP A 166 -7.83 9.24 -30.50
CA ASP A 166 -7.47 10.58 -30.98
C ASP A 166 -6.45 10.58 -32.15
N ALA A 167 -6.53 9.58 -33.04
CA ALA A 167 -5.68 9.49 -34.20
C ALA A 167 -5.62 10.82 -34.99
N MET A 168 -4.41 11.19 -35.42
CA MET A 168 -4.18 12.38 -36.25
C MET A 168 -5.11 12.34 -37.46
N ARG A 169 -5.77 13.47 -37.77
CA ARG A 169 -6.76 13.54 -38.86
C ARG A 169 -6.19 12.94 -40.15
N GLY A 170 -6.80 11.86 -40.62
CA GLY A 170 -6.47 11.20 -41.88
C GLY A 170 -5.41 10.10 -41.81
N GLN A 171 -4.90 9.76 -40.62
CA GLN A 171 -3.96 8.64 -40.41
C GLN A 171 -4.40 7.78 -39.21
N PRO A 172 -5.54 7.06 -39.32
CA PRO A 172 -5.93 6.14 -38.27
C PRO A 172 -4.93 4.98 -38.19
N ARG A 173 -4.66 4.50 -36.98
CA ARG A 173 -3.82 3.33 -36.74
C ARG A 173 -4.59 2.28 -35.96
N LEU A 174 -4.43 1.03 -36.37
CA LEU A 174 -5.03 -0.13 -35.72
C LEU A 174 -3.91 -1.02 -35.21
N ILE A 175 -3.93 -1.37 -33.93
CA ILE A 175 -3.14 -2.49 -33.43
C ILE A 175 -3.99 -3.75 -33.43
N PHE A 176 -3.41 -4.89 -33.78
CA PHE A 176 -4.04 -6.19 -33.64
C PHE A 176 -3.05 -7.25 -33.17
N CYS A 177 -3.59 -8.29 -32.54
CA CYS A 177 -2.84 -9.44 -32.04
C CYS A 177 -3.28 -10.70 -32.81
N LEU A 178 -2.33 -11.57 -33.13
CA LEU A 178 -2.56 -12.86 -33.76
C LEU A 178 -2.64 -13.97 -32.70
N ASP A 179 -3.23 -15.10 -33.09
CA ASP A 179 -3.35 -16.32 -32.27
C ASP A 179 -2.00 -16.95 -31.91
N ASP A 180 -0.93 -16.65 -32.64
CA ASP A 180 0.45 -17.02 -32.30
C ASP A 180 1.19 -16.00 -31.41
N GLY A 181 0.49 -14.94 -30.96
CA GLY A 181 1.01 -13.93 -30.06
C GLY A 181 1.81 -12.80 -30.72
N GLU A 182 1.86 -12.74 -32.06
CA GLU A 182 2.45 -11.60 -32.77
C GLU A 182 1.50 -10.38 -32.76
N PHE A 183 2.07 -9.20 -32.49
CA PHE A 183 1.36 -7.93 -32.54
C PHE A 183 1.81 -7.13 -33.75
N HIS A 184 0.84 -6.56 -34.44
CA HIS A 184 1.04 -5.79 -35.65
C HIS A 184 0.26 -4.49 -35.58
N ILE A 185 0.80 -3.44 -36.21
CA ILE A 185 0.11 -2.16 -36.41
C ILE A 185 -0.18 -1.99 -37.91
N LEU A 186 -1.41 -1.63 -38.23
CA LEU A 186 -1.80 -1.12 -39.55
C LEU A 186 -1.86 0.40 -39.49
N GLU A 187 -1.09 1.05 -40.35
CA GLU A 187 -1.21 2.49 -40.60
C GLU A 187 -1.96 2.72 -41.92
N PHE A 188 -3.01 3.53 -41.88
CA PHE A 188 -3.84 3.84 -43.03
C PHE A 188 -3.47 5.22 -43.57
N ASN A 189 -2.84 5.26 -44.74
CA ASN A 189 -2.40 6.51 -45.39
C ASN A 189 -3.16 6.74 -46.70
N TRP A 190 -3.77 7.91 -46.86
CA TRP A 190 -4.48 8.28 -48.07
C TRP A 190 -3.62 9.20 -48.96
N ASP A 191 -3.16 8.68 -50.09
CA ASP A 191 -2.35 9.41 -51.06
C ASP A 191 -3.15 9.73 -52.34
N THR A 192 -2.55 10.47 -53.27
CA THR A 192 -3.12 10.72 -54.61
C THR A 192 -3.33 9.44 -55.44
N GLU A 193 -2.70 8.33 -55.05
CA GLU A 193 -2.79 7.01 -55.69
C GLU A 193 -3.85 6.09 -55.03
N GLY A 194 -4.51 6.55 -53.96
CA GLY A 194 -5.49 5.79 -53.19
C GLY A 194 -5.02 5.43 -51.78
N LEU A 195 -5.73 4.51 -51.13
CA LEU A 195 -5.42 4.04 -49.78
C LEU A 195 -4.21 3.10 -49.80
N LYS A 196 -3.18 3.41 -49.00
CA LYS A 196 -2.03 2.55 -48.74
C LYS A 196 -2.09 2.04 -47.31
N VAL A 197 -1.89 0.72 -47.16
CA VAL A 197 -1.87 0.05 -45.85
C VAL A 197 -0.72 -0.94 -45.83
N LEU A 198 0.13 -0.85 -44.81
CA LEU A 198 1.25 -1.75 -44.60
C LEU A 198 1.18 -2.31 -43.18
N PRO A 199 1.19 -3.64 -43.00
CA PRO A 199 1.32 -4.24 -41.68
C PRO A 199 2.77 -4.17 -41.20
N GLU A 200 2.98 -3.61 -40.02
CA GLU A 200 4.27 -3.61 -39.33
C GLU A 200 4.19 -4.48 -38.07
N ARG A 201 5.09 -5.46 -37.94
CA ARG A 201 5.21 -6.27 -36.73
C ARG A 201 5.93 -5.46 -35.65
N VAL A 202 5.27 -5.26 -34.50
CA VAL A 202 5.78 -4.38 -33.43
C VAL A 202 6.19 -5.11 -32.16
N HIS A 203 5.67 -6.33 -31.93
CA HIS A 203 5.96 -7.12 -30.73
C HIS A 203 5.61 -8.60 -30.92
N ARG A 204 6.17 -9.46 -30.05
CA ARG A 204 5.78 -10.86 -29.92
C ARG A 204 5.64 -11.18 -28.44
N GLY A 205 4.45 -11.62 -28.05
CA GLY A 205 4.09 -11.97 -26.68
C GLY A 205 3.08 -13.11 -26.68
N LEU A 206 2.08 -13.03 -25.80
CA LEU A 206 0.99 -13.99 -25.71
C LEU A 206 -0.26 -13.48 -26.44
N PRO A 207 -1.08 -14.40 -27.00
CA PRO A 207 -2.31 -14.02 -27.70
C PRO A 207 -3.29 -13.36 -26.73
N CYS A 208 -3.63 -12.10 -27.02
CA CYS A 208 -4.55 -11.31 -26.20
C CYS A 208 -6.00 -11.49 -26.66
N LYS A 209 -6.93 -11.63 -25.72
CA LYS A 209 -8.37 -11.74 -25.99
C LYS A 209 -9.03 -10.37 -26.14
N PRO A 210 -8.87 -9.45 -25.18
CA PRO A 210 -9.08 -8.03 -25.46
C PRO A 210 -7.75 -7.28 -25.53
N LEU A 211 -7.69 -6.35 -26.46
CA LEU A 211 -6.61 -5.39 -26.63
C LEU A 211 -7.21 -3.99 -26.58
N LEU A 212 -6.57 -3.08 -25.86
CA LEU A 212 -7.06 -1.71 -25.65
C LEU A 212 -5.92 -0.74 -25.87
N TRP A 213 -6.03 0.09 -26.90
CA TRP A 213 -5.11 1.21 -27.11
C TRP A 213 -5.62 2.42 -26.31
N MET A 214 -4.83 2.85 -25.35
CA MET A 214 -5.09 3.98 -24.45
C MET A 214 -4.37 5.25 -24.92
N ASP A 215 -4.66 6.37 -24.27
CA ASP A 215 -3.99 7.62 -24.59
C ASP A 215 -2.47 7.52 -24.37
N ARG A 216 -1.72 8.41 -25.04
CA ARG A 216 -0.26 8.52 -24.90
C ARG A 216 0.52 7.25 -25.30
N GLY A 217 0.00 6.45 -26.23
CA GLY A 217 0.73 5.30 -26.78
C GLY A 217 0.80 4.08 -25.86
N MET A 218 -0.01 4.04 -24.81
CA MET A 218 -0.11 2.90 -23.91
C MET A 218 -1.10 1.87 -24.45
N ILE A 219 -0.80 0.59 -24.28
CA ILE A 219 -1.63 -0.51 -24.78
C ILE A 219 -1.80 -1.55 -23.68
N ALA A 220 -3.04 -1.87 -23.33
CA ALA A 220 -3.37 -2.93 -22.40
C ALA A 220 -3.85 -4.17 -23.18
N GLY A 221 -3.15 -5.30 -23.02
CA GLY A 221 -3.54 -6.59 -23.55
C GLY A 221 -3.90 -7.53 -22.41
N PHE A 222 -4.99 -8.28 -22.52
CA PHE A 222 -5.35 -9.29 -21.53
C PHE A 222 -5.34 -10.68 -22.14
N VAL A 223 -4.70 -11.61 -21.45
CA VAL A 223 -4.70 -13.03 -21.82
C VAL A 223 -5.91 -13.71 -21.16
N GLU A 224 -6.42 -14.78 -21.76
CA GLU A 224 -7.65 -15.46 -21.29
C GLU A 224 -7.50 -16.06 -19.88
N MET A 225 -6.33 -16.64 -19.60
CA MET A 225 -6.09 -17.51 -18.44
C MET A 225 -4.73 -17.25 -17.80
N GLY A 226 -4.39 -15.97 -17.66
CA GLY A 226 -3.24 -15.52 -16.90
C GLY A 226 -3.12 -14.00 -16.95
N ASP A 227 -1.90 -13.50 -16.76
CA ASP A 227 -1.68 -12.09 -16.47
C ASP A 227 -1.89 -11.20 -17.70
N GLY A 228 -2.49 -10.04 -17.47
CA GLY A 228 -2.53 -8.99 -18.48
C GLY A 228 -1.18 -8.27 -18.58
N MET A 229 -0.99 -7.57 -19.68
CA MET A 229 0.21 -6.79 -19.96
C MET A 229 -0.14 -5.35 -20.30
N ILE A 230 0.65 -4.42 -19.78
CA ILE A 230 0.64 -3.01 -20.14
C ILE A 230 1.93 -2.73 -20.91
N LEU A 231 1.76 -2.37 -22.17
CA LEU A 231 2.82 -2.07 -23.12
C LEU A 231 2.80 -0.57 -23.47
N HIS A 232 3.93 -0.05 -23.93
CA HIS A 232 4.06 1.32 -24.44
C HIS A 232 4.74 1.31 -25.80
N LEU A 233 4.18 2.05 -26.76
CA LEU A 233 4.74 2.17 -28.10
C LEU A 233 5.87 3.21 -28.12
N GLU A 234 7.12 2.72 -28.20
CA GLU A 234 8.33 3.53 -28.26
C GLU A 234 9.09 3.23 -29.54
N HIS A 235 9.38 4.25 -30.36
CA HIS A 235 10.19 4.12 -31.57
C HIS A 235 9.72 3.00 -32.54
N GLY A 236 8.40 2.79 -32.66
CA GLY A 236 7.81 1.76 -33.53
C GLY A 236 7.79 0.34 -32.95
N ARG A 237 8.14 0.16 -31.67
CA ARG A 237 8.07 -1.14 -30.98
C ARG A 237 7.29 -1.05 -29.68
N LEU A 238 6.67 -2.15 -29.26
CA LEU A 238 6.03 -2.19 -27.94
C LEU A 238 7.01 -2.66 -26.88
N VAL A 239 7.14 -1.85 -25.84
CA VAL A 239 7.97 -2.09 -24.65
C VAL A 239 7.06 -2.41 -23.47
N HIS A 240 7.33 -3.50 -22.77
CA HIS A 240 6.60 -3.88 -21.56
C HIS A 240 6.85 -2.86 -20.43
N LYS A 241 5.77 -2.39 -19.79
CA LYS A 241 5.83 -1.43 -18.67
C LYS A 241 5.38 -2.03 -17.35
N SER A 242 4.29 -2.78 -17.34
CA SER A 242 3.78 -3.42 -16.14
C SER A 242 2.86 -4.59 -16.48
N THR A 243 2.61 -5.42 -15.47
CA THR A 243 1.76 -6.61 -15.55
C THR A 243 0.48 -6.36 -14.76
N VAL A 244 -0.66 -6.77 -15.31
CA VAL A 244 -1.95 -6.78 -14.60
C VAL A 244 -2.17 -8.17 -14.04
N GLN A 245 -2.01 -8.31 -12.73
CA GLN A 245 -2.10 -9.62 -12.07
C GLN A 245 -3.51 -10.21 -12.18
N ASN A 246 -3.58 -11.47 -12.58
CA ASN A 246 -4.80 -12.26 -12.67
C ASN A 246 -4.55 -13.66 -12.07
N VAL A 247 -5.39 -14.06 -11.12
CA VAL A 247 -5.32 -15.39 -10.47
C VAL A 247 -6.27 -16.38 -11.16
N GLY A 248 -6.99 -15.96 -12.19
CA GLY A 248 -7.93 -16.80 -12.92
C GLY A 248 -7.26 -17.57 -14.08
N PRO A 249 -7.63 -18.84 -14.33
CA PRO A 249 -8.46 -19.70 -13.48
C PRO A 249 -7.64 -20.29 -12.32
N ILE A 250 -8.25 -20.42 -11.13
CA ILE A 250 -7.69 -21.20 -10.03
C ILE A 250 -8.07 -22.66 -10.27
N LEU A 251 -7.07 -23.51 -10.48
CA LEU A 251 -7.23 -24.94 -10.75
C LEU A 251 -7.26 -25.77 -9.45
N ASP A 252 -6.42 -25.39 -8.49
CA ASP A 252 -6.36 -26.03 -7.17
C ASP A 252 -5.94 -25.00 -6.11
N LEU A 253 -6.30 -25.25 -4.86
CA LEU A 253 -5.95 -24.41 -3.73
C LEU A 253 -5.64 -25.23 -2.47
N ALA A 254 -4.67 -24.75 -1.70
CA ALA A 254 -4.35 -25.27 -0.39
C ALA A 254 -4.23 -24.10 0.59
N ILE A 255 -4.75 -24.31 1.79
CA ILE A 255 -4.60 -23.35 2.89
C ILE A 255 -3.57 -23.94 3.85
N ALA A 256 -2.48 -23.20 4.06
CA ALA A 256 -1.42 -23.62 4.95
C ALA A 256 -0.72 -22.42 5.58
N ASP A 257 -0.17 -22.60 6.78
CA ASP A 257 0.74 -21.66 7.41
C ASP A 257 2.18 -22.16 7.24
N TYR A 258 2.72 -22.00 6.03
CA TYR A 258 4.07 -22.48 5.70
C TYR A 258 5.16 -21.72 6.46
N HIS A 259 4.98 -20.42 6.67
CA HIS A 259 5.98 -19.56 7.30
C HIS A 259 5.85 -19.50 8.84
N GLY A 260 4.91 -20.23 9.45
CA GLY A 260 4.68 -20.19 10.90
C GLY A 260 4.20 -18.83 11.40
N GLU A 261 3.58 -18.03 10.53
CA GLU A 261 3.10 -16.68 10.80
C GLU A 261 1.81 -16.69 11.64
N LYS A 262 1.30 -17.88 11.99
CA LYS A 262 -0.01 -18.11 12.65
C LYS A 262 -1.15 -17.48 11.85
N GLN A 263 -0.95 -17.44 10.54
CA GLN A 263 -1.90 -16.92 9.58
C GLN A 263 -1.95 -17.86 8.39
N ASP A 264 -3.09 -18.50 8.22
CA ASP A 264 -3.40 -19.33 7.06
C ASP A 264 -3.25 -18.50 5.78
N GLN A 265 -2.30 -18.90 4.91
CA GLN A 265 -2.09 -18.33 3.60
C GLN A 265 -2.75 -19.22 2.55
N LEU A 266 -3.29 -18.62 1.50
CA LEU A 266 -3.92 -19.34 0.41
C LEU A 266 -2.89 -19.57 -0.70
N PHE A 267 -2.45 -20.81 -0.85
CA PHE A 267 -1.63 -21.25 -1.98
C PHE A 267 -2.57 -21.67 -3.10
N SER A 268 -2.38 -21.12 -4.30
CA SER A 268 -3.25 -21.36 -5.45
C SER A 268 -2.45 -21.76 -6.67
N CYS A 269 -2.80 -22.90 -7.27
CA CYS A 269 -2.35 -23.28 -8.61
C CYS A 269 -3.27 -22.59 -9.61
N CYS A 270 -2.78 -21.60 -10.32
CA CYS A 270 -3.59 -20.73 -11.15
C CYS A 270 -2.99 -20.50 -12.54
N GLY A 271 -3.83 -20.03 -13.46
CA GLY A 271 -3.45 -19.85 -14.85
C GLY A 271 -3.49 -21.16 -15.64
N MET A 272 -3.38 -21.05 -16.96
CA MET A 272 -3.30 -22.19 -17.87
C MET A 272 -2.15 -21.97 -18.88
N CYS A 273 -1.57 -23.05 -19.39
CA CYS A 273 -0.43 -23.07 -20.31
C CYS A 273 -0.34 -21.86 -21.27
N PRO A 274 0.82 -21.17 -21.43
CA PRO A 274 2.07 -21.30 -20.67
C PRO A 274 2.09 -20.53 -19.34
N GLU A 275 0.99 -19.87 -18.95
CA GLU A 275 0.92 -18.95 -17.79
C GLU A 275 0.55 -19.64 -16.47
N GLY A 276 0.71 -20.97 -16.39
CA GLY A 276 0.51 -21.70 -15.15
C GLY A 276 1.47 -21.19 -14.06
N SER A 277 0.93 -20.79 -12.91
CA SER A 277 1.67 -20.20 -11.80
C SER A 277 1.15 -20.69 -10.45
N LEU A 278 2.05 -20.83 -9.48
CA LEU A 278 1.70 -21.04 -8.07
C LEU A 278 1.73 -19.67 -7.38
N ARG A 279 0.61 -19.23 -6.82
CA ARG A 279 0.50 -17.91 -6.15
C ARG A 279 0.12 -18.07 -4.69
N VAL A 280 0.82 -17.32 -3.84
CA VAL A 280 0.54 -17.21 -2.41
C VAL A 280 -0.27 -15.94 -2.17
N ILE A 281 -1.51 -16.10 -1.75
CA ILE A 281 -2.42 -15.00 -1.43
C ILE A 281 -2.47 -14.86 0.09
N ARG A 282 -1.96 -13.74 0.57
CA ARG A 282 -1.92 -13.39 1.99
C ARG A 282 -2.97 -12.31 2.29
N ASN A 283 -3.65 -12.45 3.42
CA ASN A 283 -4.58 -11.42 3.87
C ASN A 283 -3.83 -10.33 4.65
N GLY A 284 -3.85 -9.11 4.15
CA GLY A 284 -3.25 -7.95 4.83
C GLY A 284 -2.14 -7.29 4.02
N VAL A 285 -1.44 -6.39 4.68
CA VAL A 285 -0.29 -5.68 4.12
C VAL A 285 0.89 -6.64 4.08
N ASN A 286 1.45 -6.86 2.90
CA ASN A 286 2.68 -7.62 2.74
C ASN A 286 3.87 -6.71 3.07
N VAL A 287 4.88 -7.25 3.74
CA VAL A 287 6.11 -6.51 4.06
C VAL A 287 7.31 -7.24 3.46
N GLU A 288 8.24 -6.47 2.91
CA GLU A 288 9.47 -6.99 2.32
C GLU A 288 10.55 -7.08 3.41
N LYS A 289 11.14 -8.27 3.59
CA LYS A 289 12.20 -8.49 4.59
C LYS A 289 13.54 -8.03 4.02
N LEU A 290 14.13 -6.99 4.61
CA LEU A 290 15.39 -6.41 4.14
C LEU A 290 16.60 -6.99 4.89
N LEU A 291 16.47 -7.22 6.19
CA LEU A 291 17.56 -7.70 7.03
C LEU A 291 17.02 -8.54 8.19
N ARG A 292 17.72 -9.62 8.52
CA ARG A 292 17.51 -10.41 9.73
C ARG A 292 18.85 -10.58 10.45
N THR A 293 18.89 -10.31 11.75
CA THR A 293 20.08 -10.53 12.58
C THR A 293 20.14 -11.96 13.14
N GLU A 294 21.29 -12.31 13.72
CA GLU A 294 21.43 -13.50 14.56
C GLU A 294 20.45 -13.48 15.77
N PRO A 295 20.04 -14.65 16.29
CA PRO A 295 19.04 -14.79 17.36
C PRO A 295 19.62 -14.51 18.75
N ILE A 296 20.19 -13.32 18.96
CA ILE A 296 20.86 -12.90 20.21
C ILE A 296 20.03 -11.95 21.08
N TYR A 297 18.85 -11.53 20.60
CA TYR A 297 17.99 -10.53 21.26
C TYR A 297 16.93 -11.18 22.14
N GLN A 298 17.31 -12.21 22.90
CA GLN A 298 16.42 -12.84 23.86
C GLN A 298 16.21 -11.93 25.09
N GLY A 299 14.96 -11.82 25.55
CA GLY A 299 14.65 -11.04 26.76
C GLY A 299 14.59 -9.53 26.55
N VAL A 300 14.40 -9.06 25.30
CA VAL A 300 14.05 -7.67 25.02
C VAL A 300 12.72 -7.33 25.73
N THR A 301 12.71 -6.19 26.41
CA THR A 301 11.60 -5.62 27.17
C THR A 301 11.09 -4.31 26.58
N GLY A 302 11.84 -3.72 25.64
CA GLY A 302 11.44 -2.50 24.97
C GLY A 302 12.32 -2.18 23.75
N LEU A 303 11.72 -1.49 22.79
CA LEU A 303 12.31 -1.17 21.49
C LEU A 303 11.84 0.21 21.03
N TRP A 304 12.77 1.11 20.75
CA TRP A 304 12.46 2.48 20.29
C TRP A 304 13.45 2.97 19.25
N THR A 305 12.99 3.80 18.34
CA THR A 305 13.85 4.61 17.47
C THR A 305 13.79 6.07 17.87
N LEU A 306 14.95 6.72 17.96
CA LEU A 306 15.07 8.14 18.31
C LEU A 306 15.76 8.91 17.18
N ARG A 307 15.36 10.17 17.02
CA ARG A 307 16.03 11.14 16.15
C ARG A 307 17.00 11.99 16.97
N MET A 308 18.01 12.55 16.33
CA MET A 308 18.87 13.56 16.98
C MET A 308 18.13 14.89 17.10
N LYS A 309 17.36 15.27 16.08
CA LYS A 309 16.52 16.47 16.05
C LYS A 309 15.13 16.14 15.55
N ARG A 310 14.15 16.95 15.94
CA ARG A 310 12.75 16.73 15.55
C ARG A 310 12.50 16.96 14.06
N THR A 311 13.32 17.81 13.44
CA THR A 311 13.26 18.08 11.99
C THR A 311 13.98 17.04 11.15
N ASP A 312 14.70 16.09 11.77
CA ASP A 312 15.42 15.07 11.02
C ASP A 312 14.45 14.18 10.26
N THR A 313 14.81 13.85 9.03
CA THR A 313 14.03 12.96 8.19
C THR A 313 14.19 11.50 8.62
N TYR A 314 15.38 11.14 9.12
CA TYR A 314 15.76 9.78 9.48
C TYR A 314 15.95 9.65 10.99
N HIS A 315 15.79 8.43 11.49
CA HIS A 315 16.14 8.06 12.85
C HIS A 315 17.66 7.85 12.95
N SER A 316 18.22 8.23 14.10
CA SER A 316 19.66 8.18 14.36
C SER A 316 20.02 7.02 15.29
N PHE A 317 19.15 6.70 16.24
CA PHE A 317 19.42 5.75 17.31
C PHE A 317 18.33 4.67 17.39
N LEU A 318 18.74 3.42 17.57
CA LEU A 318 17.89 2.28 17.90
C LEU A 318 18.18 1.87 19.34
N VAL A 319 17.20 2.03 20.23
CA VAL A 319 17.33 1.68 21.65
C VAL A 319 16.67 0.32 21.92
N LEU A 320 17.42 -0.58 22.54
CA LEU A 320 16.98 -1.91 22.98
C LEU A 320 17.11 -1.98 24.49
N ALA A 321 15.99 -2.23 25.18
CA ALA A 321 15.99 -2.51 26.61
C ALA A 321 15.89 -4.01 26.87
N PHE A 322 16.72 -4.52 27.75
CA PHE A 322 16.67 -5.84 28.34
C PHE A 322 16.37 -5.71 29.84
N VAL A 323 16.17 -6.84 30.52
CA VAL A 323 15.84 -6.87 31.96
C VAL A 323 16.91 -6.21 32.84
N GLU A 324 18.18 -6.33 32.48
CA GLU A 324 19.32 -5.79 33.26
C GLU A 324 20.29 -4.94 32.41
N GLU A 325 19.96 -4.70 31.14
CA GLU A 325 20.85 -4.04 30.20
C GLU A 325 20.08 -3.10 29.25
N THR A 326 20.70 -2.02 28.78
CA THR A 326 20.22 -1.20 27.67
C THR A 326 21.33 -1.07 26.63
N ARG A 327 21.02 -1.35 25.37
CA ARG A 327 21.93 -1.15 24.23
C ARG A 327 21.38 -0.12 23.26
N ILE A 328 22.26 0.67 22.67
CA ILE A 328 21.93 1.63 21.63
C ILE A 328 22.74 1.32 20.40
N LEU A 329 22.04 1.07 19.29
CA LEU A 329 22.62 0.75 18.01
C LEU A 329 22.43 1.89 17.01
N SER A 330 23.30 1.97 16.01
CA SER A 330 23.09 2.83 14.84
C SER A 330 21.92 2.34 14.00
N VAL A 331 21.21 3.27 13.35
CA VAL A 331 20.10 2.97 12.43
C VAL A 331 20.65 2.83 10.99
N GLY A 332 20.20 1.82 10.26
CA GLY A 332 20.60 1.55 8.87
C GLY A 332 20.51 0.05 8.54
N LEU A 333 21.27 -0.38 7.52
CA LEU A 333 21.46 -1.80 7.21
C LEU A 333 22.51 -2.49 8.11
N SER A 334 23.25 -1.73 8.93
CA SER A 334 24.16 -2.28 9.94
C SER A 334 23.88 -1.67 11.32
N PHE A 335 23.78 -2.55 12.32
CA PHE A 335 23.50 -2.18 13.70
C PHE A 335 24.80 -2.19 14.52
N ASN A 336 25.52 -1.06 14.54
CA ASN A 336 26.73 -0.91 15.34
C ASN A 336 26.39 -0.41 16.74
N ASP A 337 27.00 -0.98 17.78
CA ASP A 337 26.81 -0.53 19.15
C ASP A 337 27.50 0.82 19.39
N ILE A 338 26.72 1.81 19.81
CA ILE A 338 27.12 3.19 20.07
C ILE A 338 26.71 3.65 21.47
N SER A 339 26.42 2.71 22.38
CA SER A 339 25.89 2.97 23.73
C SER A 339 26.75 3.98 24.52
N ASP A 340 28.08 3.79 24.51
CA ASP A 340 29.04 4.62 25.23
C ASP A 340 29.05 6.09 24.77
N ALA A 341 28.66 6.33 23.52
CA ALA A 341 28.72 7.64 22.89
C ALA A 341 27.43 8.46 23.04
N VAL A 342 26.33 7.82 23.45
CA VAL A 342 25.02 8.44 23.64
C VAL A 342 24.80 8.91 25.07
N GLY A 343 25.30 8.15 26.06
CA GLY A 343 25.29 8.53 27.48
C GLY A 343 24.20 7.88 28.34
N PHE A 344 23.35 7.05 27.74
CA PHE A 344 22.43 6.21 28.51
C PHE A 344 23.22 5.29 29.45
N GLN A 345 22.62 4.92 30.56
CA GLN A 345 23.18 3.94 31.47
C GLN A 345 22.95 2.52 30.91
N PRO A 346 24.00 1.75 30.60
CA PRO A 346 23.85 0.45 29.96
C PRO A 346 23.48 -0.66 30.95
N GLU A 347 23.81 -0.55 32.25
CA GLU A 347 23.54 -1.60 33.26
C GLU A 347 22.15 -1.50 33.91
N VAL A 348 21.18 -0.87 33.23
CA VAL A 348 19.81 -0.74 33.72
C VAL A 348 18.80 -1.04 32.61
N CYS A 349 17.62 -1.51 33.00
CA CYS A 349 16.47 -1.62 32.11
C CYS A 349 15.86 -0.22 31.86
N THR A 350 15.74 0.17 30.58
CA THR A 350 15.06 1.39 30.17
C THR A 350 13.54 1.15 30.12
N LEU A 351 12.78 1.92 30.89
CA LEU A 351 11.32 1.86 30.92
C LEU A 351 10.68 2.68 29.80
N ALA A 352 11.29 3.83 29.48
CA ALA A 352 10.90 4.70 28.38
C ALA A 352 12.07 5.60 27.99
N CYS A 353 12.13 6.02 26.74
CA CYS A 353 13.10 6.98 26.26
C CYS A 353 12.49 7.86 25.16
N GLY A 354 13.12 9.00 24.89
CA GLY A 354 12.63 9.95 23.90
C GLY A 354 13.55 11.13 23.69
N LEU A 355 13.24 11.93 22.67
CA LEU A 355 13.87 13.23 22.40
C LEU A 355 13.06 14.31 23.13
N ILE A 356 13.66 14.98 24.12
CA ILE A 356 12.95 16.06 24.84
C ILE A 356 13.07 17.41 24.12
N ALA A 357 14.24 17.65 23.50
CA ALA A 357 14.56 18.83 22.70
C ALA A 357 15.69 18.46 21.74
N ASP A 358 15.92 19.25 20.68
CA ASP A 358 16.93 18.95 19.67
C ASP A 358 18.31 18.70 20.29
N GLY A 359 18.86 17.51 20.04
CA GLY A 359 20.12 17.00 20.57
C GLY A 359 20.07 16.43 21.99
N LEU A 360 18.93 16.53 22.69
CA LEU A 360 18.77 16.08 24.07
C LEU A 360 17.86 14.86 24.17
N LEU A 361 18.47 13.73 24.52
CA LEU A 361 17.78 12.47 24.72
C LEU A 361 17.52 12.24 26.21
N VAL A 362 16.45 11.52 26.53
CA VAL A 362 16.11 11.15 27.89
C VAL A 362 15.98 9.63 27.98
N GLN A 363 16.58 9.05 29.02
CA GLN A 363 16.37 7.67 29.45
C GLN A 363 15.64 7.68 30.80
N ILE A 364 14.53 6.97 30.88
CA ILE A 364 13.81 6.73 32.13
C ILE A 364 14.08 5.29 32.55
N HIS A 365 14.60 5.11 33.76
CA HIS A 365 14.85 3.79 34.35
C HIS A 365 14.25 3.73 35.76
N SER A 366 14.25 2.55 36.39
CA SER A 366 13.56 2.33 37.67
C SER A 366 14.04 3.20 38.83
N LYS A 367 15.26 3.76 38.76
CA LYS A 367 15.86 4.58 39.82
C LYS A 367 15.81 6.08 39.53
N GLY A 368 15.57 6.51 38.29
CA GLY A 368 15.72 7.91 37.92
C GLY A 368 15.48 8.21 36.45
N VAL A 369 15.64 9.49 36.12
CA VAL A 369 15.55 10.04 34.77
C VAL A 369 16.90 10.65 34.42
N LYS A 370 17.48 10.21 33.32
CA LYS A 370 18.78 10.64 32.84
C LYS A 370 18.64 11.40 31.52
N LEU A 371 19.02 12.67 31.53
CA LEU A 371 19.15 13.51 30.34
C LEU A 371 20.55 13.32 29.75
N CYS A 372 20.64 13.07 28.46
CA CYS A 372 21.86 12.74 27.74
C CYS A 372 22.03 13.63 26.51
N LEU A 373 23.22 14.20 26.36
CA LEU A 373 23.68 14.88 25.17
C LEU A 373 24.71 13.98 24.44
N PRO A 374 24.33 13.35 23.32
CA PRO A 374 25.22 12.46 22.58
C PRO A 374 26.47 13.17 22.04
N THR A 375 27.55 12.41 21.88
CA THR A 375 28.81 12.89 21.28
C THR A 375 28.78 12.87 19.74
N SER A 376 29.75 13.53 19.12
CA SER A 376 29.94 13.52 17.67
C SER A 376 30.25 12.14 17.08
N TYR A 377 30.68 11.17 17.92
CA TYR A 377 30.86 9.78 17.51
C TYR A 377 29.52 9.07 17.29
N ALA A 378 28.53 9.35 18.13
CA ALA A 378 27.20 8.77 18.01
C ALA A 378 26.39 9.38 16.84
N HIS A 379 26.56 10.69 16.60
CA HIS A 379 25.90 11.40 15.51
C HIS A 379 26.74 12.62 15.08
N PRO A 380 26.86 12.96 13.78
CA PRO A 380 27.70 14.07 13.32
C PRO A 380 27.41 15.43 13.95
N GLU A 381 26.16 15.64 14.38
CA GLU A 381 25.70 16.87 15.04
C GLU A 381 25.74 16.80 16.58
N GLY A 382 26.32 15.74 17.14
CA GLY A 382 26.54 15.60 18.58
C GLY A 382 27.62 16.53 19.12
N ALA A 383 27.75 16.56 20.45
CA ALA A 383 28.77 17.36 21.11
C ALA A 383 30.18 16.91 20.70
N THR A 384 31.07 17.85 20.39
CA THR A 384 32.48 17.59 20.04
C THR A 384 33.34 17.28 21.28
N LEU A 385 32.79 16.51 22.21
CA LEU A 385 33.40 16.06 23.45
C LEU A 385 33.76 14.58 23.35
N THR A 386 34.72 14.13 24.15
CA THR A 386 35.14 12.72 24.21
C THR A 386 34.14 11.84 24.96
N SER A 387 33.24 12.44 25.75
CA SER A 387 32.24 11.76 26.56
C SER A 387 30.91 12.52 26.51
N PRO A 388 29.76 11.81 26.55
CA PRO A 388 28.45 12.44 26.54
C PRO A 388 28.23 13.27 27.82
N VAL A 389 27.46 14.35 27.72
CA VAL A 389 27.07 15.15 28.89
C VAL A 389 25.78 14.58 29.43
N CYS A 390 25.76 14.27 30.73
CA CYS A 390 24.59 13.67 31.37
C CYS A 390 24.15 14.48 32.59
N VAL A 391 22.84 14.53 32.82
CA VAL A 391 22.22 15.12 34.01
C VAL A 391 21.18 14.15 34.52
N ASP A 392 21.28 13.80 35.80
CA ASP A 392 20.37 12.84 36.41
C ASP A 392 19.37 13.55 37.34
N TRP A 393 18.15 13.03 37.38
CA TRP A 393 17.15 13.33 38.38
C TRP A 393 16.70 12.02 39.04
N TYR A 394 16.64 12.01 40.37
CA TYR A 394 16.29 10.82 41.15
C TYR A 394 15.10 11.15 42.04
N PRO A 395 13.99 10.40 41.97
CA PRO A 395 12.99 10.38 43.02
C PRO A 395 13.47 9.56 44.23
N ASP A 396 12.87 9.80 45.39
CA ASP A 396 13.14 9.01 46.61
C ASP A 396 12.62 7.55 46.53
N VAL A 397 11.85 7.23 45.49
CA VAL A 397 11.16 5.96 45.29
C VAL A 397 11.32 5.43 43.87
N THR A 398 10.99 4.17 43.62
CA THR A 398 11.17 3.56 42.29
C THR A 398 10.15 4.05 41.28
N ILE A 399 10.62 4.38 40.08
CA ILE A 399 9.78 4.70 38.93
C ILE A 399 9.19 3.40 38.36
N SER A 400 7.90 3.42 38.08
CA SER A 400 7.12 2.30 37.54
C SER A 400 6.90 2.45 36.03
N VAL A 401 6.51 3.63 35.58
CA VAL A 401 6.26 3.97 34.17
C VAL A 401 6.65 5.42 33.90
N GLY A 402 6.92 5.74 32.63
CA GLY A 402 7.21 7.09 32.21
C GLY A 402 6.91 7.32 30.73
N ALA A 403 6.86 8.59 30.35
CA ALA A 403 6.77 9.02 28.97
C ALA A 403 7.59 10.29 28.78
N VAL A 404 8.21 10.41 27.61
CA VAL A 404 8.96 11.60 27.19
C VAL A 404 8.15 12.27 26.08
N GLY A 405 7.97 13.57 26.19
CA GLY A 405 7.41 14.41 25.14
C GLY A 405 8.26 15.67 24.95
N HIS A 406 7.78 16.57 24.09
CA HIS A 406 8.47 17.81 23.82
C HIS A 406 8.51 18.73 25.06
N ASP A 407 9.71 19.02 25.55
CA ASP A 407 9.96 19.86 26.73
C ASP A 407 9.30 19.36 28.04
N VAL A 408 8.89 18.09 28.09
CA VAL A 408 8.22 17.52 29.26
C VAL A 408 8.54 16.04 29.41
N VAL A 409 8.77 15.61 30.65
CA VAL A 409 8.93 14.21 31.02
C VAL A 409 7.95 13.91 32.15
N ALA A 410 7.10 12.90 31.95
CA ALA A 410 6.17 12.44 32.97
C ALA A 410 6.63 11.09 33.50
N VAL A 411 6.77 10.96 34.83
CA VAL A 411 7.14 9.70 35.48
C VAL A 411 6.20 9.39 36.64
N ALA A 412 5.78 8.14 36.76
CA ALA A 412 4.93 7.69 37.83
C ALA A 412 5.61 6.64 38.71
N THR A 413 5.35 6.71 40.00
CA THR A 413 5.89 5.82 41.03
C THR A 413 4.77 4.93 41.57
N SER A 414 5.11 3.76 42.11
CA SER A 414 4.12 2.79 42.59
C SER A 414 3.81 2.92 44.09
N ASN A 415 4.79 3.27 44.91
CA ASN A 415 4.62 3.39 46.36
C ASN A 415 5.46 4.54 46.95
N PRO A 416 4.87 5.73 47.20
CA PRO A 416 3.46 6.09 46.94
C PRO A 416 3.14 6.22 45.44
N CYS A 417 1.85 6.12 45.08
CA CYS A 417 1.37 6.34 43.72
C CYS A 417 1.45 7.83 43.36
N CYS A 418 2.61 8.32 42.92
CA CYS A 418 2.81 9.73 42.57
C CYS A 418 3.10 9.88 41.09
N LEU A 419 2.67 11.00 40.51
CA LEU A 419 3.03 11.44 39.17
C LEU A 419 3.89 12.71 39.29
N TYR A 420 5.08 12.67 38.70
CA TYR A 420 6.01 13.78 38.63
C TYR A 420 6.09 14.29 37.19
N ILE A 421 6.03 15.61 37.02
CA ILE A 421 6.20 16.29 35.74
C ILE A 421 7.51 17.07 35.79
N LEU A 422 8.47 16.64 34.99
CA LEU A 422 9.79 17.25 34.88
C LEU A 422 9.91 18.05 33.59
N ARG A 423 10.73 19.10 33.62
CA ARG A 423 11.10 19.89 32.44
C ARG A 423 12.59 20.14 32.41
N VAL A 424 13.09 20.51 31.24
CA VAL A 424 14.50 20.86 31.06
C VAL A 424 14.63 22.35 30.84
N ARG A 425 15.62 22.96 31.50
CA ARG A 425 16.02 24.34 31.21
C ARG A 425 17.52 24.43 30.94
N PRO A 426 17.96 25.24 29.95
CA PRO A 426 19.37 25.51 29.74
C PRO A 426 19.90 26.42 30.85
N LEU A 427 21.03 26.06 31.46
CA LEU A 427 21.76 26.89 32.43
C LEU A 427 22.88 27.69 31.74
N SER A 428 23.66 27.00 30.90
CA SER A 428 24.75 27.58 30.11
C SER A 428 25.04 26.71 28.87
N SER A 429 26.09 27.01 28.10
CA SER A 429 26.48 26.19 26.95
C SER A 429 26.72 24.73 27.35
N LEU A 430 25.96 23.79 26.78
CA LEU A 430 26.04 22.35 27.06
C LEU A 430 25.72 21.97 28.52
N GLN A 431 25.16 22.87 29.33
CA GLN A 431 24.70 22.56 30.69
C GLN A 431 23.19 22.76 30.80
N TYR A 432 22.54 21.72 31.26
CA TYR A 432 21.09 21.65 31.40
C TYR A 432 20.73 21.29 32.83
N GLU A 433 19.52 21.65 33.23
CA GLU A 433 18.94 21.24 34.49
C GLU A 433 17.61 20.56 34.22
N LEU A 434 17.47 19.36 34.74
CA LEU A 434 16.20 18.65 34.81
C LEU A 434 15.56 18.99 36.16
N TYR A 435 14.43 19.68 36.14
CA TYR A 435 13.76 20.16 37.36
C TYR A 435 12.30 19.71 37.41
N GLU A 436 11.84 19.46 38.62
CA GLU A 436 10.44 19.12 38.88
C GLU A 436 9.58 20.38 38.80
N THR A 437 8.51 20.29 38.01
CA THR A 437 7.50 21.36 37.92
C THR A 437 6.28 21.07 38.77
N GLN A 438 5.84 19.81 38.80
CA GLN A 438 4.66 19.39 39.55
C GLN A 438 4.86 17.97 40.09
N HIS A 439 4.33 17.70 41.28
CA HIS A 439 4.12 16.35 41.79
C HIS A 439 2.70 16.21 42.33
N VAL A 440 2.09 15.04 42.11
CA VAL A 440 0.72 14.76 42.54
C VAL A 440 0.63 13.33 43.02
N GLN A 441 0.00 13.12 44.17
CA GLN A 441 -0.37 11.79 44.62
C GLN A 441 -1.70 11.36 43.98
N LEU A 442 -1.67 10.26 43.23
CA LEU A 442 -2.82 9.66 42.57
C LEU A 442 -3.52 8.65 43.48
N GLN A 443 -4.79 8.38 43.18
CA GLN A 443 -5.59 7.40 43.93
C GLN A 443 -5.21 5.94 43.60
N TYR A 444 -4.74 5.72 42.37
CA TYR A 444 -4.40 4.40 41.84
C TYR A 444 -3.09 4.48 41.08
N GLU A 445 -2.36 3.36 41.05
CA GLU A 445 -1.12 3.23 40.31
C GLU A 445 -1.35 3.41 38.80
N VAL A 446 -0.44 4.11 38.14
CA VAL A 446 -0.47 4.35 36.69
C VAL A 446 0.08 3.13 35.98
N SER A 447 -0.66 2.60 35.00
CA SER A 447 -0.25 1.43 34.22
C SER A 447 0.51 1.78 32.94
N CYS A 448 0.22 2.94 32.34
CA CYS A 448 0.89 3.45 31.14
C CYS A 448 0.65 4.95 30.97
N ILE A 449 1.57 5.66 30.30
CA ILE A 449 1.50 7.10 30.02
C ILE A 449 1.78 7.32 28.53
N SER A 450 1.04 8.22 27.90
CA SER A 450 1.32 8.70 26.53
C SER A 450 1.19 10.21 26.47
N ILE A 451 2.20 10.84 25.88
CA ILE A 451 2.23 12.28 25.59
C ILE A 451 2.15 12.42 24.07
N PRO A 452 1.07 12.99 23.52
CA PRO A 452 0.93 13.15 22.08
C PRO A 452 1.82 14.28 21.55
N GLU A 453 2.33 14.11 20.33
CA GLU A 453 3.08 15.15 19.63
C GLU A 453 2.28 15.76 18.47
N GLU A 454 2.49 17.05 18.23
CA GLU A 454 1.91 17.77 17.10
C GLU A 454 2.64 17.51 15.79
N ASP A 455 1.88 17.38 14.70
CA ASP A 455 2.42 17.36 13.34
C ASP A 455 2.79 18.78 12.88
N SER A 456 4.07 19.04 12.63
CA SER A 456 4.55 20.33 12.13
C SER A 456 3.98 20.70 10.75
N ARG A 457 3.44 19.73 10.00
CA ARG A 457 2.86 19.92 8.65
C ARG A 457 1.49 20.57 8.64
N LEU A 458 0.77 20.62 9.76
CA LEU A 458 -0.53 21.30 9.83
C LEU A 458 -0.39 22.82 9.77
N ARG A 459 0.79 23.37 10.08
CA ARG A 459 1.05 24.82 9.99
C ARG A 459 1.32 25.34 8.57
N THR A 460 1.67 24.48 7.61
CA THR A 460 2.06 24.91 6.25
C THR A 460 0.91 24.94 5.24
N SER A 461 -0.30 24.49 5.62
CA SER A 461 -1.47 24.51 4.73
C SER A 461 -2.26 25.83 4.74
N SER A 462 -1.95 26.77 5.65
CA SER A 462 -2.68 28.04 5.81
C SER A 462 -1.90 29.28 5.36
N SER A 463 -0.67 29.14 4.83
CA SER A 463 0.14 30.29 4.38
C SER A 463 0.48 30.33 2.88
N ALA A 464 -0.18 29.53 2.04
CA ALA A 464 0.03 29.51 0.60
C ALA A 464 -1.17 30.05 -0.21
N PHE A 465 -1.67 31.24 0.16
CA PHE A 465 -2.39 32.11 -0.79
C PHE A 465 -1.95 33.55 -0.55
N GLY A 466 -1.02 34.01 -1.40
CA GLY A 466 -0.72 35.43 -1.53
C GLY A 466 -1.94 36.16 -2.07
N GLY A 467 -2.53 37.02 -1.25
CA GLY A 467 -3.66 37.87 -1.61
C GLY A 467 -3.86 38.93 -0.55
N ASP A 468 -3.46 40.16 -0.89
CA ASP A 468 -3.55 41.36 -0.09
C ASP A 468 -5.00 41.62 0.38
N PHE A 469 -5.32 41.26 1.62
CA PHE A 469 -6.61 41.61 2.26
C PHE A 469 -6.39 42.31 3.60
N ARG A 470 -6.75 43.60 3.59
CA ARG A 470 -6.79 44.55 4.69
C ARG A 470 -7.20 43.93 6.04
N LYS A 471 -6.37 44.22 7.06
CA LYS A 471 -6.69 44.15 8.50
C LYS A 471 -8.15 44.53 8.78
N ARG A 472 -8.98 43.55 9.08
CA ARG A 472 -10.21 43.73 9.87
C ARG A 472 -9.95 43.13 11.24
N LYS A 473 -9.73 44.00 12.23
CA LYS A 473 -9.82 43.67 13.65
C LYS A 473 -11.23 43.10 13.91
N GLY A 474 -11.32 41.79 14.11
CA GLY A 474 -12.50 41.11 14.60
C GLY A 474 -12.06 40.14 15.70
N ASN A 475 -12.49 40.42 16.93
CA ASN A 475 -12.29 39.54 18.08
C ASN A 475 -13.05 38.24 17.85
N ASN A 476 -12.33 37.15 17.60
CA ASN A 476 -12.67 35.73 17.87
C ASN A 476 -11.80 34.83 16.98
N SER A 477 -10.48 34.85 17.17
CA SER A 477 -9.65 33.71 16.79
C SER A 477 -9.88 32.63 17.85
N ALA A 478 -10.50 31.51 17.47
CA ALA A 478 -10.54 30.31 18.31
C ALA A 478 -9.09 29.98 18.69
N ALA A 479 -8.83 29.81 19.99
CA ALA A 479 -7.52 29.42 20.47
C ALA A 479 -7.21 28.04 19.88
N GLU A 480 -6.15 27.98 19.06
CA GLU A 480 -5.60 26.75 18.51
C GLU A 480 -5.11 25.89 19.69
N VAL A 481 -5.62 24.67 19.82
CA VAL A 481 -5.32 23.77 20.94
C VAL A 481 -3.95 23.17 20.71
N ASP A 482 -3.00 23.48 21.59
CA ASP A 482 -1.67 22.87 21.57
C ASP A 482 -1.76 21.45 22.13
N VAL A 483 -1.63 20.45 21.25
CA VAL A 483 -1.79 19.03 21.59
C VAL A 483 -0.71 18.57 22.60
N ARG A 484 0.37 19.34 22.77
CA ARG A 484 1.48 19.01 23.68
C ARG A 484 1.17 19.28 25.16
N MET A 485 0.04 19.92 25.44
CA MET A 485 -0.31 20.41 26.78
C MET A 485 -1.15 19.41 27.58
N PHE A 486 -1.26 18.15 27.15
CA PHE A 486 -1.93 17.11 27.91
C PHE A 486 -1.24 15.76 27.78
N ALA A 487 -1.50 14.86 28.72
CA ALA A 487 -1.11 13.45 28.64
C ALA A 487 -2.34 12.57 28.81
N VAL A 488 -2.26 11.36 28.26
CA VAL A 488 -3.22 10.29 28.49
C VAL A 488 -2.56 9.25 29.39
N ILE A 489 -3.22 8.88 30.48
CA ILE A 489 -2.75 7.87 31.43
C ILE A 489 -3.75 6.72 31.52
N GLY A 490 -3.25 5.51 31.64
CA GLY A 490 -4.01 4.33 32.06
C GLY A 490 -3.74 4.03 33.53
N THR A 491 -4.70 3.45 34.25
CA THR A 491 -4.51 3.11 35.68
C THR A 491 -4.82 1.65 36.00
N HIS A 492 -4.27 1.16 37.11
CA HIS A 492 -4.50 -0.18 37.64
C HIS A 492 -5.93 -0.41 38.14
N LYS A 493 -6.70 0.66 38.40
CA LYS A 493 -8.16 0.57 38.46
C LYS A 493 -8.69 0.88 37.07
N PRO A 494 -9.02 -0.12 36.24
CA PRO A 494 -9.18 0.05 34.79
C PRO A 494 -9.89 1.35 34.37
N SER A 495 -9.09 2.34 33.98
CA SER A 495 -9.55 3.66 33.52
C SER A 495 -8.55 4.23 32.51
N VAL A 496 -9.06 5.14 31.68
CA VAL A 496 -8.24 6.02 30.86
C VAL A 496 -8.55 7.45 31.28
N GLU A 497 -7.51 8.21 31.57
CA GLU A 497 -7.61 9.56 32.11
C GLU A 497 -6.77 10.51 31.27
N VAL A 498 -7.30 11.71 31.02
CA VAL A 498 -6.59 12.78 30.31
C VAL A 498 -6.27 13.87 31.31
N ILE A 499 -5.01 14.23 31.42
CA ILE A 499 -4.50 15.19 32.39
C ILE A 499 -3.86 16.39 31.68
N SER A 500 -3.98 17.58 32.26
CA SER A 500 -3.27 18.77 31.78
C SER A 500 -1.78 18.68 32.13
N LEU A 501 -0.93 19.09 31.19
CA LEU A 501 0.50 19.30 31.37
C LEU A 501 0.87 20.79 31.32
N GLU A 502 -0.08 21.72 31.34
CA GLU A 502 0.22 23.15 31.23
C GLU A 502 1.19 23.61 32.33
N PRO A 503 2.25 24.36 31.97
CA PRO A 503 3.15 24.96 32.96
C PRO A 503 2.35 25.96 33.82
N ASP A 504 2.66 26.01 35.11
CA ASP A 504 2.08 26.94 36.10
C ASP A 504 0.60 26.75 36.48
N GLU A 505 -0.14 25.82 35.85
CA GLU A 505 -1.45 25.39 36.37
C GLU A 505 -1.31 24.28 37.42
N ALA A 506 -2.20 24.25 38.41
CA ALA A 506 -2.28 23.08 39.29
C ALA A 506 -2.75 21.86 38.50
N PHE A 507 -2.33 20.66 38.91
CA PHE A 507 -2.76 19.42 38.27
C PHE A 507 -4.27 19.37 38.08
N ARG A 508 -4.68 19.12 36.83
CA ARG A 508 -6.08 19.09 36.43
C ARG A 508 -6.37 17.84 35.61
N LEU A 509 -7.30 17.03 36.11
CA LEU A 509 -7.92 15.96 35.35
C LEU A 509 -8.95 16.58 34.37
N LEU A 510 -8.75 16.38 33.07
CA LEU A 510 -9.59 16.95 32.01
C LEU A 510 -10.77 16.03 31.65
N SER A 511 -10.51 14.72 31.58
CA SER A 511 -11.54 13.74 31.24
C SER A 511 -11.18 12.33 31.71
N ILE A 512 -12.19 11.52 31.98
CA ILE A 512 -12.05 10.15 32.48
C ILE A 512 -12.99 9.19 31.75
N GLY A 513 -12.49 8.02 31.39
CA GLY A 513 -13.25 6.89 30.85
C GLY A 513 -13.00 5.64 31.67
N SER A 514 -14.01 5.17 32.42
CA SER A 514 -13.88 3.91 33.15
C SER A 514 -13.97 2.72 32.21
N ILE A 515 -13.09 1.72 32.40
CA ILE A 515 -13.08 0.49 31.62
C ILE A 515 -13.84 -0.58 32.41
N SER A 516 -15.02 -0.95 31.93
CA SER A 516 -15.77 -2.10 32.41
C SER A 516 -16.26 -2.91 31.22
N VAL A 517 -15.60 -4.04 30.96
CA VAL A 517 -15.93 -4.95 29.86
C VAL A 517 -16.64 -6.17 30.42
N ASN A 518 -17.81 -6.50 29.87
CA ASN A 518 -18.56 -7.71 30.21
C ASN A 518 -18.52 -8.69 29.05
N ASN A 519 -18.47 -9.99 29.37
CA ASN A 519 -18.59 -11.04 28.36
C ASN A 519 -20.05 -11.18 27.88
N ALA A 520 -20.28 -12.04 26.88
CA ALA A 520 -21.62 -12.28 26.32
C ALA A 520 -22.64 -12.79 27.36
N LEU A 521 -22.17 -13.36 28.48
CA LEU A 521 -22.99 -13.86 29.59
C LEU A 521 -23.22 -12.80 30.68
N GLY A 522 -22.73 -11.56 30.49
CA GLY A 522 -22.89 -10.45 31.43
C GLY A 522 -21.91 -10.46 32.61
N ALA A 523 -20.94 -11.37 32.65
CA ALA A 523 -19.91 -11.41 33.69
C ALA A 523 -18.73 -10.49 33.34
N PRO A 524 -18.10 -9.84 34.34
CA PRO A 524 -16.97 -8.94 34.09
C PRO A 524 -15.75 -9.71 33.58
N VAL A 525 -15.11 -9.18 32.54
CA VAL A 525 -13.87 -9.72 31.97
C VAL A 525 -12.69 -9.30 32.83
N SER A 526 -11.87 -10.26 33.25
CA SER A 526 -10.66 -9.99 34.03
C SER A 526 -9.51 -9.42 33.18
N GLY A 527 -8.55 -8.75 33.82
CA GLY A 527 -7.33 -8.31 33.15
C GLY A 527 -7.49 -7.06 32.27
N CYS A 528 -8.53 -6.25 32.51
CA CYS A 528 -8.82 -5.06 31.71
C CYS A 528 -7.89 -3.85 31.99
N ILE A 529 -6.69 -4.07 32.52
CA ILE A 529 -5.73 -3.00 32.80
C ILE A 529 -5.13 -2.52 31.47
N PRO A 530 -5.08 -1.20 31.20
CA PRO A 530 -4.41 -0.66 30.03
C PRO A 530 -2.92 -0.98 30.04
N GLU A 531 -2.43 -1.60 28.98
CA GLU A 531 -1.00 -1.75 28.69
C GLU A 531 -0.47 -0.52 27.95
N ASN A 532 -1.31 0.04 27.07
CA ASN A 532 -0.94 1.21 26.30
C ASN A 532 -2.16 2.08 26.04
N VAL A 533 -1.97 3.40 26.11
CA VAL A 533 -2.98 4.40 25.79
C VAL A 533 -2.42 5.35 24.76
N ARG A 534 -3.25 5.86 23.86
CA ARG A 534 -2.81 6.83 22.86
C ARG A 534 -3.94 7.75 22.44
N PHE A 535 -3.60 9.03 22.26
CA PHE A 535 -4.47 10.00 21.60
C PHE A 535 -4.26 9.92 20.08
N VAL A 536 -5.37 9.86 19.33
CA VAL A 536 -5.37 9.80 17.88
C VAL A 536 -6.24 10.91 17.34
N ALA A 537 -5.65 11.77 16.51
CA ALA A 537 -6.33 12.85 15.83
C ALA A 537 -6.56 12.46 14.36
N SER A 538 -7.82 12.45 13.94
CA SER A 538 -8.23 12.17 12.56
C SER A 538 -9.36 13.17 12.20
N GLU A 539 -10.36 12.78 11.41
CA GLU A 539 -11.60 13.57 11.25
C GLU A 539 -12.30 13.81 12.61
N ARG A 540 -12.03 12.95 13.59
CA ARG A 540 -12.41 13.07 15.00
C ARG A 540 -11.25 12.68 15.89
N PHE A 541 -11.36 13.02 17.17
CA PHE A 541 -10.39 12.63 18.19
C PHE A 541 -10.84 11.36 18.90
N TYR A 542 -9.92 10.41 19.02
CA TYR A 542 -10.12 9.17 19.72
C TYR A 542 -9.04 8.98 20.77
N ILE A 543 -9.41 8.35 21.88
CA ILE A 543 -8.45 7.77 22.80
C ILE A 543 -8.51 6.26 22.65
N LEU A 544 -7.39 5.68 22.26
CA LEU A 544 -7.22 4.24 22.15
C LEU A 544 -6.62 3.70 23.43
N ALA A 545 -7.12 2.56 23.89
CA ALA A 545 -6.55 1.82 25.01
C ALA A 545 -6.38 0.35 24.61
N GLY A 546 -5.13 -0.08 24.50
CA GLY A 546 -4.75 -1.48 24.39
C GLY A 546 -4.64 -2.09 25.77
N LEU A 547 -5.36 -3.20 26.02
CA LEU A 547 -5.41 -3.84 27.33
C LEU A 547 -4.48 -5.04 27.42
N ARG A 548 -4.10 -5.41 28.65
CA ARG A 548 -3.27 -6.58 28.95
C ARG A 548 -3.89 -7.92 28.55
N ASN A 549 -5.21 -7.96 28.38
CA ASN A 549 -5.95 -9.15 27.98
C ASN A 549 -6.18 -9.27 26.46
N GLY A 550 -5.53 -8.44 25.64
CA GLY A 550 -5.64 -8.54 24.18
C GLY A 550 -6.80 -7.78 23.54
N MET A 551 -7.53 -7.00 24.33
CA MET A 551 -8.61 -6.14 23.84
C MET A 551 -8.11 -4.73 23.51
N LEU A 552 -8.70 -4.12 22.48
CA LEU A 552 -8.52 -2.73 22.09
C LEU A 552 -9.83 -1.98 22.26
N LEU A 553 -9.79 -0.86 22.99
CA LEU A 553 -10.93 0.01 23.24
C LEU A 553 -10.73 1.35 22.58
N ARG A 554 -11.84 1.94 22.13
CA ARG A 554 -11.89 3.27 21.54
C ARG A 554 -12.86 4.15 22.31
N PHE A 555 -12.34 5.24 22.85
CA PHE A 555 -13.09 6.27 23.55
C PHE A 555 -13.23 7.52 22.69
N GLU A 556 -14.36 8.22 22.81
CA GLU A 556 -14.65 9.52 22.18
C GLU A 556 -15.12 10.50 23.26
N SER A 557 -14.81 11.78 23.09
CA SER A 557 -15.29 12.82 24.01
C SER A 557 -16.77 13.11 23.75
N GLY A 558 -17.60 13.12 24.80
CA GLY A 558 -19.06 13.23 24.71
C GLY A 558 -19.61 14.59 24.27
N THR A 559 -18.82 15.49 23.69
CA THR A 559 -19.30 16.79 23.23
C THR A 559 -20.10 16.66 21.92
N SER A 560 -21.24 17.37 21.86
CA SER A 560 -22.23 17.32 20.78
C SER A 560 -21.64 17.34 19.37
N LYS A 561 -22.31 16.62 18.45
CA LYS A 561 -21.98 16.36 17.04
C LYS A 561 -21.54 17.54 16.15
N ASP A 562 -21.52 18.78 16.65
CA ASP A 562 -21.23 20.01 15.90
C ASP A 562 -19.94 20.74 16.31
N GLN A 563 -19.10 20.19 17.21
CA GLN A 563 -17.80 20.78 17.56
C GLN A 563 -16.64 19.93 17.04
N TYR A 564 -16.13 20.31 15.87
CA TYR A 564 -15.05 19.63 15.13
C TYR A 564 -13.62 19.99 15.61
N LEU A 565 -13.47 20.66 16.76
CA LEU A 565 -12.18 21.08 17.31
C LEU A 565 -12.21 21.03 18.84
N PRO A 566 -11.07 20.90 19.54
CA PRO A 566 -10.99 20.77 21.01
C PRO A 566 -11.24 22.10 21.73
N VAL A 567 -12.23 22.89 21.31
CA VAL A 567 -12.57 24.19 21.94
C VAL A 567 -13.17 23.98 23.34
N SER A 568 -13.66 22.79 23.66
CA SER A 568 -14.36 22.48 24.91
C SER A 568 -13.47 22.22 26.13
N PHE A 569 -12.14 22.08 25.98
CA PHE A 569 -11.27 21.91 27.17
C PHE A 569 -10.99 23.23 27.90
N TYR A 570 -11.09 24.39 27.23
CA TYR A 570 -10.61 25.66 27.79
C TYR A 570 -11.53 26.90 27.63
N LYS A 571 -12.82 26.75 27.26
CA LYS A 571 -13.77 27.87 27.33
C LYS A 571 -15.18 27.45 27.78
N GLU A 572 -15.42 27.53 29.09
CA GLU A 572 -16.22 28.61 29.68
C GLU A 572 -16.23 28.53 31.21
N SER A 573 -16.03 29.71 31.82
CA SER A 573 -16.34 30.10 33.20
C SER A 573 -15.40 29.72 34.34
N PHE A 574 -15.03 30.76 35.11
CA PHE A 574 -14.54 30.72 36.48
C PHE A 574 -15.50 29.90 37.36
N ALA A 575 -15.33 28.57 37.39
CA ALA A 575 -15.89 27.66 38.38
C ALA A 575 -15.16 26.30 38.30
N PRO A 576 -14.82 25.66 39.44
CA PRO A 576 -14.01 24.45 39.46
C PRO A 576 -14.90 23.21 39.26
N SER A 577 -15.13 22.76 38.02
CA SER A 577 -15.48 21.37 37.68
C SER A 577 -15.96 21.25 36.23
N LEU A 578 -15.22 20.56 35.38
CA LEU A 578 -15.81 19.88 34.22
C LEU A 578 -15.01 18.61 33.96
N ASN A 579 -15.33 17.56 34.72
CA ASN A 579 -14.90 16.19 34.46
C ASN A 579 -15.74 15.68 33.27
N THR A 580 -15.29 15.94 32.05
CA THR A 580 -15.96 15.42 30.85
C THR A 580 -15.76 13.90 30.81
N LEU A 581 -16.84 13.13 30.69
CA LEU A 581 -16.76 11.67 30.67
C LEU A 581 -16.46 11.19 29.24
N LEU A 582 -15.43 10.34 29.12
CA LEU A 582 -15.11 9.69 27.85
C LEU A 582 -16.08 8.54 27.61
N GLN A 583 -16.75 8.56 26.47
CA GLN A 583 -17.68 7.50 26.09
C GLN A 583 -16.92 6.39 25.37
N LEU A 584 -17.09 5.15 25.84
CA LEU A 584 -16.61 3.98 25.13
C LEU A 584 -17.46 3.73 23.89
N VAL A 585 -16.85 3.79 22.69
CA VAL A 585 -17.55 3.71 21.40
C VAL A 585 -17.32 2.39 20.68
N ALA A 586 -16.18 1.75 20.91
CA ALA A 586 -15.88 0.44 20.33
C ALA A 586 -14.98 -0.40 21.22
N ILE A 587 -15.19 -1.72 21.14
CA ILE A 587 -14.37 -2.75 21.78
C ILE A 587 -14.06 -3.79 20.70
N ARG A 588 -12.79 -4.17 20.56
CA ARG A 588 -12.34 -5.19 19.62
C ARG A 588 -11.35 -6.13 20.31
N HIS A 589 -11.47 -7.43 20.07
CA HIS A 589 -10.49 -8.42 20.51
C HIS A 589 -9.43 -8.56 19.41
N ILE A 590 -8.19 -8.17 19.70
CA ILE A 590 -7.08 -8.16 18.72
C ILE A 590 -6.28 -9.46 18.82
N GLY A 591 -6.06 -9.93 20.04
CA GLY A 591 -5.25 -11.12 20.34
C GLY A 591 -5.45 -11.56 21.79
N ILE A 592 -4.55 -12.41 22.29
CA ILE A 592 -4.59 -12.89 23.69
C ILE A 592 -3.45 -12.33 24.56
N THR A 593 -2.48 -11.64 23.96
CA THR A 593 -1.35 -10.99 24.65
C THR A 593 -1.63 -9.49 24.82
N PRO A 594 -0.92 -8.79 25.74
CA PRO A 594 -1.08 -7.35 25.92
C PRO A 594 -0.98 -6.57 24.61
N VAL A 595 -1.87 -5.59 24.43
CA VAL A 595 -1.93 -4.79 23.19
C VAL A 595 -1.04 -3.56 23.28
N GLY A 596 0.01 -3.52 22.46
CA GLY A 596 0.87 -2.34 22.26
C GLY A 596 0.36 -1.44 21.13
N LEU A 597 0.53 -0.12 21.27
CA LEU A 597 0.13 0.88 20.27
C LEU A 597 1.36 1.67 19.80
N VAL A 598 1.91 1.28 18.67
CA VAL A 598 3.15 1.86 18.12
C VAL A 598 2.81 2.72 16.91
N PRO A 599 3.02 4.04 16.94
CA PRO A 599 2.71 4.89 15.80
C PRO A 599 3.78 4.71 14.71
N LEU A 600 3.42 4.92 13.44
CA LEU A 600 4.41 4.96 12.35
C LEU A 600 5.24 6.25 12.37
N ARG A 601 4.69 7.34 12.93
CA ARG A 601 5.31 8.64 13.10
C ARG A 601 4.86 9.24 14.43
N ASP A 602 5.67 10.10 15.02
CA ASP A 602 5.38 10.64 16.36
C ASP A 602 4.09 11.50 16.41
N SER A 603 3.55 11.93 15.27
CA SER A 603 2.35 12.76 15.21
C SER A 603 1.05 12.04 15.60
N ALA A 604 0.13 12.79 16.20
CA ALA A 604 -1.19 12.29 16.60
C ALA A 604 -2.07 11.78 15.43
N ASN A 605 -1.76 12.17 14.18
CA ASN A 605 -2.49 11.76 12.98
C ASN A 605 -1.86 10.56 12.26
N SER A 606 -0.79 9.99 12.83
CA SER A 606 -0.13 8.84 12.24
C SER A 606 -1.00 7.59 12.30
N ASP A 607 -0.86 6.74 11.28
CA ASP A 607 -1.28 5.35 11.36
C ASP A 607 -0.51 4.64 12.48
N ILE A 608 -1.14 3.61 13.06
CA ILE A 608 -0.67 2.94 14.27
C ILE A 608 -0.57 1.45 14.01
N ILE A 609 0.55 0.85 14.38
CA ILE A 609 0.68 -0.59 14.53
C ILE A 609 0.10 -0.99 15.88
N VAL A 610 -0.92 -1.82 15.83
CA VAL A 610 -1.49 -2.49 16.99
C VAL A 610 -0.83 -3.86 17.08
N LEU A 611 0.04 -4.04 18.08
CA LEU A 611 0.79 -5.27 18.30
C LEU A 611 0.12 -6.08 19.43
N SER A 612 -0.12 -7.36 19.19
CA SER A 612 -0.53 -8.34 20.19
C SER A 612 0.12 -9.68 19.85
N ASP A 613 -0.65 -10.76 19.73
CA ASP A 613 -0.18 -12.03 19.16
C ASP A 613 0.11 -11.92 17.65
N ARG A 614 -0.51 -10.93 17.00
CA ARG A 614 -0.33 -10.52 15.61
C ARG A 614 -0.19 -9.01 15.51
N SER A 615 0.41 -8.56 14.41
CA SER A 615 0.58 -7.15 14.07
C SER A 615 -0.55 -6.69 13.15
N TRP A 616 -1.16 -5.55 13.47
CA TRP A 616 -2.23 -4.94 12.67
C TRP A 616 -1.91 -3.49 12.39
N LEU A 617 -2.13 -3.04 11.17
CA LEU A 617 -2.10 -1.63 10.80
C LEU A 617 -3.49 -1.01 11.01
N LEU A 618 -3.55 0.00 11.87
CA LEU A 618 -4.71 0.84 12.15
C LEU A 618 -4.54 2.19 11.45
N TYR A 619 -5.46 2.53 10.56
CA TYR A 619 -5.40 3.76 9.75
C TYR A 619 -6.77 4.42 9.61
N ALA A 620 -6.78 5.71 9.29
CA ALA A 620 -8.02 6.44 9.04
C ALA A 620 -8.60 6.10 7.66
N SER A 621 -9.88 5.73 7.60
CA SER A 621 -10.59 5.41 6.36
C SER A 621 -11.96 6.08 6.33
N ARG A 622 -12.09 7.07 5.41
CA ARG A 622 -13.23 7.93 5.03
C ARG A 622 -14.15 8.47 6.13
N HIS A 623 -14.52 7.74 7.19
CA HIS A 623 -15.25 8.18 8.38
C HIS A 623 -15.02 7.31 9.66
N SER A 624 -14.06 6.38 9.65
CA SER A 624 -13.75 5.48 10.78
C SER A 624 -12.27 5.09 10.77
N LEU A 625 -11.84 4.36 11.80
CA LEU A 625 -10.59 3.61 11.78
C LEU A 625 -10.82 2.26 11.09
N ALA A 626 -9.89 1.88 10.20
CA ALA A 626 -9.83 0.59 9.53
C ALA A 626 -8.61 -0.20 10.00
N TYR A 627 -8.67 -1.52 9.85
CA TYR A 627 -7.65 -2.45 10.33
C TYR A 627 -7.23 -3.37 9.20
N SER A 628 -5.94 -3.47 8.95
CA SER A 628 -5.35 -4.47 8.05
C SER A 628 -4.34 -5.29 8.83
N SER A 629 -4.36 -6.62 8.73
CA SER A 629 -3.27 -7.45 9.27
C SER A 629 -1.96 -7.11 8.56
N ILE A 630 -0.84 -7.22 9.26
CA ILE A 630 0.49 -7.17 8.66
C ILE A 630 0.96 -8.62 8.54
N SER A 631 1.27 -9.06 7.31
CA SER A 631 1.69 -10.43 7.02
C SER A 631 3.16 -10.60 7.42
N PHE A 632 3.39 -10.84 8.71
CA PHE A 632 4.72 -11.01 9.30
C PHE A 632 4.66 -11.95 10.51
N LEU A 633 5.82 -12.49 10.89
CA LEU A 633 5.96 -13.38 12.04
C LEU A 633 5.43 -12.72 13.33
N PRO A 634 4.87 -13.51 14.28
CA PRO A 634 4.54 -13.01 15.60
C PRO A 634 5.74 -12.33 16.26
N ALA A 635 5.61 -11.04 16.54
CA ALA A 635 6.67 -10.22 17.10
C ALA A 635 6.36 -9.83 18.55
N SER A 636 7.41 -9.73 19.36
CA SER A 636 7.30 -9.24 20.74
C SER A 636 7.26 -7.72 20.82
N HIS A 637 7.99 -7.06 19.92
CA HIS A 637 8.11 -5.61 19.86
C HIS A 637 8.21 -5.16 18.40
N VAL A 638 7.80 -3.92 18.15
CA VAL A 638 7.93 -3.24 16.86
C VAL A 638 8.20 -1.76 17.09
N THR A 639 9.02 -1.17 16.23
CA THR A 639 9.19 0.28 16.15
C THR A 639 9.25 0.70 14.68
N PRO A 640 8.69 1.86 14.29
CA PRO A 640 9.01 2.42 12.98
C PRO A 640 10.51 2.69 12.90
N VAL A 641 11.07 2.64 11.71
CA VAL A 641 12.46 3.02 11.46
C VAL A 641 12.55 3.70 10.10
N SER A 642 13.42 4.69 10.00
CA SER A 642 13.59 5.48 8.78
C SER A 642 15.06 5.78 8.66
N SER A 643 15.67 5.30 7.59
CA SER A 643 17.07 5.51 7.24
C SER A 643 17.17 5.91 5.78
N VAL A 644 18.38 6.31 5.35
CA VAL A 644 18.64 6.62 3.94
C VAL A 644 18.36 5.42 3.04
N ASP A 645 18.68 4.21 3.52
CA ASP A 645 18.50 2.95 2.77
C ASP A 645 17.06 2.45 2.83
N CYS A 646 16.33 2.73 3.93
CA CYS A 646 14.95 2.32 4.14
C CYS A 646 14.13 3.47 4.74
N PRO A 647 13.59 4.38 3.90
CA PRO A 647 12.86 5.55 4.38
C PRO A 647 11.54 5.23 5.11
N SER A 648 10.91 4.09 4.79
CA SER A 648 9.64 3.63 5.34
C SER A 648 9.78 2.19 5.88
N GLY A 649 10.59 2.04 6.93
CA GLY A 649 10.86 0.73 7.52
C GLY A 649 10.08 0.48 8.81
N LEU A 650 9.96 -0.80 9.15
CA LEU A 650 9.58 -1.30 10.48
C LEU A 650 10.68 -2.23 10.97
N LEU A 651 10.96 -2.17 12.27
CA LEU A 651 11.87 -3.10 12.92
C LEU A 651 11.10 -3.95 13.92
N PHE A 652 11.05 -5.26 13.66
CA PHE A 652 10.40 -6.24 14.52
C PHE A 652 11.41 -7.03 15.34
N VAL A 653 11.07 -7.31 16.61
CA VAL A 653 11.76 -8.33 17.42
C VAL A 653 10.94 -9.60 17.39
N ALA A 654 11.34 -10.56 16.55
CA ALA A 654 10.66 -11.85 16.39
C ALA A 654 11.70 -12.98 16.42
N GLU A 655 11.39 -14.09 17.11
CA GLU A 655 12.29 -15.23 17.27
C GLU A 655 13.68 -14.89 17.85
N ASN A 656 13.75 -13.90 18.75
CA ASN A 656 14.99 -13.36 19.30
C ASN A 656 15.93 -12.71 18.25
N CYS A 657 15.44 -12.43 17.05
CA CYS A 657 16.13 -11.68 16.00
C CYS A 657 15.52 -10.27 15.84
N LEU A 658 16.31 -9.33 15.34
CA LEU A 658 15.81 -8.11 14.73
C LEU A 658 15.55 -8.35 13.25
N HIS A 659 14.36 -7.95 12.79
CA HIS A 659 13.96 -8.02 11.39
C HIS A 659 13.63 -6.60 10.90
N LEU A 660 14.43 -6.08 9.98
CA LEU A 660 14.13 -4.85 9.27
C LEU A 660 13.28 -5.18 8.06
N VAL A 661 12.10 -4.57 7.96
CA VAL A 661 11.17 -4.77 6.84
C VAL A 661 10.72 -3.45 6.25
N SER A 662 10.42 -3.41 4.95
CA SER A 662 9.77 -2.29 4.27
C SER A 662 8.29 -2.60 4.04
N TYR A 663 7.44 -1.58 4.09
CA TYR A 663 5.98 -1.70 3.88
C TYR A 663 5.44 -0.71 2.85
#